data_AF-A0A3F2RCP4-F1
#
_entry.id   AF-A0A3F2RCP4-F1
#
_cell.length_a   1.000
_cell.length_b   1.000
_cell.length_c   1.000
_cell.angle_alpha   90.00
_cell.angle_beta   90.00
_cell.angle_gamma   90.00
#
_symmetry.space_group_name_H-M   'P 1'
#
loop_
_entity.id
_entity.type
_entity.pdbx_description
1 polymer ?
#
loop_
_entity_poly.entity_id
_entity_poly.type
_entity_poly.pdbx_seq_one_letter_code
_entity_poly.pdbx_strand_id
1 'polypeptide(L)'
;MLAPYLLSVLAGVLLASHEVTATCNNWSTRFQTNLEGVCVCNALQCDTVSNYYTSLTTGQVGVYTTSKAGDRFAYKVVNVDSTAVSSPTYSIDVSTQYQTMIGFGGSFTDAAAINVYKLSSTLQQMVLDQYFSDKGLQYSLGRVPIASTDFSTSIYSYNDVEGDLAMEHFSIDVDKSPKSNKIDLIQRALKASSHGMKMYASSWAPPAWMTTKNTTINCSLKGSPGEEYWEALALYYSKFFDAYSTEGINFWAMTVQNEPSSSILQTSEWQSLRLTAAEERDFVKLDLGPMMAKNHPDLKLIAGDDQKSGILDRLAPFEDADALKYISGLAVHWYRDLDFFFFSAGGDFDKLLSFYEDYPDIFMLASEACEGYLPSWLGTGSGVSLTDADKSWSRAENYGHDIIEDINNYVSGWTDWNLALDTTGGPNWAENYVDAPILVDELNGAEFYKQPMFYIMGHFSKFVPTGSRRIEFPKTKTLSNFHRTAFVTPDNQVVMQFMNRDNSEVTVSVKQTDSKTFTLSLPAHSMQTVILPASTSTTIFKLQSKQSDRGKVTRYNWRGPPKYTTLRCVTDSSAYQTVIGFGGGFTDSAAINVYKLSPKLQDMVIDQYFSETGLQYTLGRIPIGSTDFSTSEYSYNDVVDDFTMEHFSIDIDKSPELNKLPFIQRVLNMTSRPIKMFASSWAPPTWMTKENRTIDCTMKGSPGEQYWKAMALYYSKFLDAYKKEGVNFWAITAQNEPAKHALVTPQWQTLRLTADEERDFIKLDLGPLMAKNYPELKIIAGDDQKPGIFDRAEPFEDPDTRKFISGLGVHWYRNLDFIFGGGDFSKLKDFHDQYPDIFILGTEACEGYLPSLLGTGKGPSLEDPKKAWKRAENYGRDIIEDMNNMAAGWTDWNLVLDTDGGPNWAKNMVDAPILIDEQNGAEFYKQPIFYIMGHFSKFVPPDSKRIEFPKTETLDDFHRCAFVTPDNQIVMQFLNRDSSEVTVSVKQTDENTFTLVLPAHSMQTVILPPSDDTTVL
;
A
#
# COMPACT_ATOMS: atom_id res chain seq x y z
N MET A 1 20.47 40.98 71.01
CA MET A 1 21.37 41.14 69.86
C MET A 1 22.26 39.90 69.78
N LEU A 2 22.31 39.28 68.59
CA LEU A 2 23.45 38.57 67.99
C LEU A 2 24.25 37.57 68.87
N ALA A 3 24.01 36.26 68.63
CA ALA A 3 24.94 35.22 68.13
C ALA A 3 26.40 35.13 68.69
N PRO A 4 27.14 33.99 68.60
CA PRO A 4 26.76 32.57 68.38
C PRO A 4 27.70 31.47 69.02
N TYR A 5 27.38 30.20 68.69
CA TYR A 5 28.22 28.97 68.59
C TYR A 5 28.90 28.35 69.84
N LEU A 6 28.46 27.15 70.22
CA LEU A 6 29.03 25.88 69.73
C LEU A 6 28.26 24.68 70.30
N LEU A 7 27.71 23.82 69.44
CA LEU A 7 27.63 22.37 69.68
C LEU A 7 27.25 21.64 68.38
N SER A 8 28.22 20.86 67.91
CA SER A 8 28.16 19.96 66.76
C SER A 8 27.91 18.52 67.22
N VAL A 9 27.36 17.73 66.29
CA VAL A 9 27.25 16.25 66.26
C VAL A 9 25.95 15.66 66.83
N LEU A 10 24.92 15.58 65.98
CA LEU A 10 24.00 14.44 65.76
C LEU A 10 22.73 14.93 65.03
N ALA A 11 22.80 15.06 63.70
CA ALA A 11 21.63 15.17 62.85
C ALA A 11 21.98 14.58 61.48
N GLY A 12 21.68 13.30 61.31
CA GLY A 12 22.05 12.56 60.11
C GLY A 12 21.18 11.34 59.88
N VAL A 13 19.87 11.41 60.17
CA VAL A 13 18.81 10.60 59.54
C VAL A 13 17.50 11.37 59.75
N LEU A 14 17.11 12.24 58.83
CA LEU A 14 15.73 12.69 58.70
C LEU A 14 15.18 12.03 57.44
N LEU A 15 14.29 11.08 57.68
CA LEU A 15 13.56 10.27 56.72
C LEU A 15 12.95 11.18 55.63
N ALA A 16 13.39 10.99 54.39
CA ALA A 16 12.56 11.30 53.25
C ALA A 16 11.31 10.41 53.36
N SER A 17 10.17 11.02 53.64
CA SER A 17 8.86 10.39 53.54
C SER A 17 8.73 9.85 52.12
N HIS A 18 8.93 8.54 51.94
CA HIS A 18 8.52 7.86 50.73
C HIS A 18 7.00 8.00 50.70
N GLU A 19 6.45 8.78 49.77
CA GLU A 19 5.02 8.76 49.50
C GLU A 19 4.66 7.32 49.15
N VAL A 20 3.89 6.68 50.03
CA VAL A 20 3.34 5.35 49.78
C VAL A 20 2.34 5.54 48.64
N THR A 21 2.74 5.19 47.42
CA THR A 21 1.82 5.06 46.29
C THR A 21 0.75 4.05 46.69
N ALA A 22 -0.51 4.50 46.86
CA ALA A 22 -1.61 3.61 47.20
C ALA A 22 -1.66 2.48 46.17
N THR A 23 -1.57 1.23 46.64
CA THR A 23 -1.71 0.05 45.79
C THR A 23 -3.16 -0.09 45.34
N CYS A 24 -3.39 -0.62 44.14
CA CYS A 24 -4.72 -0.91 43.63
C CYS A 24 -5.56 -1.68 44.66
N ASN A 25 -6.73 -1.14 44.98
CA ASN A 25 -7.75 -1.82 45.77
C ASN A 25 -8.78 -2.44 44.82
N ASN A 26 -9.13 -3.72 45.01
CA ASN A 26 -10.15 -4.38 44.18
C ASN A 26 -11.49 -4.57 44.89
N TRP A 27 -11.61 -4.25 46.18
CA TRP A 27 -12.87 -4.38 46.91
C TRP A 27 -13.85 -3.26 46.52
N SER A 28 -15.06 -3.64 46.05
CA SER A 28 -16.17 -2.72 45.81
C SER A 28 -17.23 -2.83 46.90
N THR A 29 -17.58 -1.69 47.49
CA THR A 29 -18.69 -1.57 48.45
C THR A 29 -20.03 -1.68 47.74
N ARG A 30 -20.13 -1.24 46.48
CA ARG A 30 -21.37 -1.38 45.70
C ARG A 30 -21.69 -2.85 45.44
N PHE A 31 -20.72 -3.62 44.95
CA PHE A 31 -20.94 -5.02 44.56
C PHE A 31 -20.69 -6.02 45.71
N GLN A 32 -20.17 -5.56 46.85
CA GLN A 32 -19.84 -6.39 48.02
C GLN A 32 -18.92 -7.57 47.67
N THR A 33 -17.99 -7.35 46.76
CA THR A 33 -17.03 -8.35 46.28
C THR A 33 -15.74 -7.69 45.80
N ASN A 34 -14.69 -8.50 45.64
CA ASN A 34 -13.50 -8.11 44.91
C ASN A 34 -13.77 -8.19 43.40
N LEU A 35 -13.52 -7.09 42.69
CA LEU A 35 -13.55 -7.02 41.24
C LEU A 35 -12.15 -7.35 40.71
N GLU A 36 -11.93 -8.62 40.39
CA GLU A 36 -10.63 -9.09 39.91
C GLU A 36 -10.22 -8.36 38.62
N GLY A 37 -8.95 -7.94 38.56
CA GLY A 37 -8.42 -7.18 37.42
C GLY A 37 -8.78 -5.68 37.40
N VAL A 38 -9.67 -5.21 38.26
CA VAL A 38 -10.14 -3.82 38.28
C VAL A 38 -9.66 -3.11 39.55
N CYS A 39 -9.36 -1.82 39.43
CA CYS A 39 -9.01 -0.99 40.59
C CYS A 39 -10.16 -0.07 40.96
N VAL A 40 -10.70 -0.26 42.16
CA VAL A 40 -11.79 0.48 42.75
C VAL A 40 -11.24 1.72 43.46
N CYS A 41 -11.65 2.88 42.99
CA CYS A 41 -11.35 4.17 43.60
C CYS A 41 -12.58 4.73 44.30
N ASN A 42 -12.38 5.28 45.50
CA ASN A 42 -13.40 5.91 46.30
C ASN A 42 -12.81 7.10 47.07
N ALA A 43 -13.62 7.78 47.88
CA ALA A 43 -13.19 9.01 48.55
C ALA A 43 -11.98 8.84 49.51
N LEU A 44 -11.65 7.60 49.89
CA LEU A 44 -10.55 7.29 50.81
C LEU A 44 -9.27 6.87 50.09
N GLN A 45 -9.37 6.28 48.89
CA GLN A 45 -8.22 5.71 48.20
C GLN A 45 -8.44 5.61 46.68
N CYS A 46 -7.34 5.81 45.95
CA CYS A 46 -7.19 5.50 44.54
C CYS A 46 -5.69 5.35 44.24
N ASP A 47 -5.30 4.37 43.43
CA ASP A 47 -3.91 4.20 43.02
C ASP A 47 -3.46 5.33 42.06
N THR A 48 -2.15 5.59 42.04
CA THR A 48 -1.51 6.65 41.24
C THR A 48 -0.31 6.09 40.49
N VAL A 49 0.11 6.77 39.42
CA VAL A 49 1.29 6.40 38.63
C VAL A 49 2.48 7.22 39.10
N SER A 50 3.54 6.55 39.56
CA SER A 50 4.73 7.23 40.09
C SER A 50 5.62 7.80 38.97
N ASN A 51 6.37 8.87 39.28
CA ASN A 51 7.38 9.46 38.40
C ASN A 51 8.81 9.03 38.74
N TYR A 52 8.98 7.85 39.36
CA TYR A 52 10.29 7.40 39.88
C TYR A 52 11.36 7.25 38.81
N TYR A 53 10.99 7.02 37.55
CA TYR A 53 11.92 6.99 36.42
C TYR A 53 12.71 8.29 36.21
N THR A 54 12.20 9.43 36.68
CA THR A 54 12.90 10.73 36.59
C THR A 54 14.19 10.77 37.42
N SER A 55 14.38 9.83 38.35
CA SER A 55 15.56 9.70 39.20
C SER A 55 16.60 8.69 38.71
N LEU A 56 16.38 8.05 37.56
CA LEU A 56 17.30 7.05 37.00
C LEU A 56 18.66 7.65 36.68
N THR A 57 19.72 6.91 36.98
CA THR A 57 21.11 7.26 36.66
C THR A 57 21.72 6.27 35.67
N THR A 58 22.85 6.64 35.05
CA THR A 58 23.54 5.77 34.07
C THR A 58 23.83 4.38 34.66
N GLY A 59 23.45 3.32 33.93
CA GLY A 59 23.58 1.94 34.39
C GLY A 59 22.32 1.39 35.07
N GLN A 60 21.28 2.20 35.23
CA GLN A 60 19.97 1.79 35.72
C GLN A 60 18.93 1.84 34.59
N VAL A 61 17.94 0.94 34.68
CA VAL A 61 16.81 0.82 33.76
C VAL A 61 15.53 0.80 34.60
N GLY A 62 14.62 1.74 34.36
CA GLY A 62 13.31 1.75 35.03
C GLY A 62 12.34 0.84 34.30
N VAL A 63 11.54 0.08 35.03
CA VAL A 63 10.54 -0.84 34.46
C VAL A 63 9.23 -0.69 35.20
N TYR A 64 8.17 -0.32 34.47
CA TYR A 64 6.79 -0.35 34.93
C TYR A 64 6.09 -1.57 34.35
N THR A 65 5.40 -2.35 35.19
CA THR A 65 4.69 -3.57 34.77
C THR A 65 3.20 -3.47 35.10
N THR A 66 2.36 -3.85 34.15
CA THR A 66 0.94 -4.16 34.37
C THR A 66 0.68 -5.58 33.89
N SER A 67 0.02 -6.43 34.70
CA SER A 67 -0.18 -7.84 34.40
C SER A 67 -1.55 -8.35 34.81
N LYS A 68 -2.01 -9.42 34.17
CA LYS A 68 -3.24 -10.13 34.54
C LYS A 68 -3.19 -10.63 35.98
N ALA A 69 -1.99 -10.96 36.47
CA ALA A 69 -1.75 -11.40 37.84
C ALA A 69 -1.96 -10.30 38.91
N GLY A 70 -2.13 -9.03 38.50
CA GLY A 70 -2.52 -7.94 39.39
C GLY A 70 -1.54 -6.77 39.46
N ASP A 71 -0.43 -6.79 38.72
CA ASP A 71 0.48 -5.64 38.67
C ASP A 71 -0.22 -4.44 38.02
N ARG A 72 -0.08 -3.25 38.59
CA ARG A 72 -0.65 -2.00 38.08
C ARG A 72 0.42 -0.92 38.15
N PHE A 73 1.11 -0.68 37.04
CA PHE A 73 2.32 0.15 37.00
C PHE A 73 3.33 -0.18 38.12
N ALA A 74 3.50 -1.46 38.43
CA ALA A 74 4.49 -1.90 39.41
C ALA A 74 5.90 -1.50 38.94
N TYR A 75 6.56 -0.64 39.71
CA TYR A 75 7.86 -0.07 39.35
C TYR A 75 9.01 -0.84 39.98
N LYS A 76 10.04 -1.12 39.18
CA LYS A 76 11.34 -1.61 39.66
C LYS A 76 12.48 -0.99 38.87
N VAL A 77 13.67 -1.01 39.47
CA VAL A 77 14.92 -0.67 38.78
C VAL A 77 15.68 -1.96 38.49
N VAL A 78 16.06 -2.15 37.24
CA VAL A 78 16.96 -3.22 36.79
C VAL A 78 18.33 -2.60 36.49
N ASN A 79 19.41 -3.26 36.90
CA ASN A 79 20.76 -2.80 36.58
C ASN A 79 21.20 -3.39 35.24
N VAL A 80 22.02 -2.63 34.51
CA VAL A 80 22.71 -3.11 33.33
C VAL A 80 23.61 -4.30 33.71
N ASP A 81 23.59 -5.34 32.88
CA ASP A 81 24.31 -6.58 33.13
C ASP A 81 25.82 -6.32 33.22
N SER A 82 26.48 -6.95 34.19
CA SER A 82 27.94 -6.81 34.36
C SER A 82 28.73 -7.38 33.18
N THR A 83 28.14 -8.33 32.46
CA THR A 83 28.69 -8.93 31.24
C THR A 83 27.62 -8.91 30.15
N ALA A 84 27.95 -8.36 28.98
CA ALA A 84 27.02 -8.27 27.87
C ALA A 84 26.65 -9.66 27.34
N VAL A 85 25.36 -9.87 27.06
CA VAL A 85 24.87 -11.09 26.39
C VAL A 85 25.32 -11.11 24.93
N SER A 86 25.89 -12.24 24.47
CA SER A 86 26.44 -12.38 23.12
C SER A 86 25.40 -12.43 22.00
N SER A 87 24.14 -12.76 22.32
CA SER A 87 23.01 -12.81 21.39
C SER A 87 21.77 -12.19 22.04
N PRO A 88 21.71 -10.85 22.12
CA PRO A 88 20.62 -10.13 22.79
C PRO A 88 19.33 -10.27 21.98
N THR A 89 18.18 -10.46 22.62
CA THR A 89 16.86 -10.59 21.96
C THR A 89 16.51 -9.38 21.10
N TYR A 90 16.78 -8.17 21.62
CA TYR A 90 16.52 -6.90 20.94
C TYR A 90 17.74 -5.99 21.01
N SER A 91 17.82 -5.02 20.11
CA SER A 91 18.82 -3.95 20.13
C SER A 91 18.15 -2.59 19.99
N ILE A 92 18.67 -1.56 20.62
CA ILE A 92 18.17 -0.18 20.49
C ILE A 92 18.87 0.50 19.32
N ASP A 93 18.11 1.03 18.38
CA ASP A 93 18.62 1.86 17.28
C ASP A 93 17.96 3.24 17.28
N VAL A 94 18.64 4.23 17.86
CA VAL A 94 18.20 5.63 17.83
C VAL A 94 18.57 6.36 16.54
N SER A 95 19.38 5.76 15.67
CA SER A 95 19.86 6.37 14.43
C SER A 95 18.77 6.46 13.36
N THR A 96 17.79 5.57 13.43
CA THR A 96 16.61 5.53 12.57
C THR A 96 15.39 5.99 13.35
N GLN A 97 14.79 7.12 12.94
CA GLN A 97 13.62 7.73 13.58
C GLN A 97 12.50 7.94 12.55
N TYR A 98 11.28 7.57 12.92
CA TYR A 98 10.08 7.55 12.07
C TYR A 98 9.15 8.73 12.40
N GLN A 99 7.84 8.51 12.50
CA GLN A 99 6.87 9.57 12.77
C GLN A 99 7.05 10.23 14.15
N THR A 100 6.56 11.46 14.26
CA THR A 100 6.52 12.20 15.52
C THR A 100 5.18 11.98 16.20
N MET A 101 5.20 11.61 17.48
CA MET A 101 4.00 11.34 18.25
C MET A 101 3.25 12.64 18.58
N ILE A 102 1.99 12.70 18.17
CA ILE A 102 1.04 13.79 18.42
C ILE A 102 0.53 13.71 19.86
N GLY A 103 0.17 12.51 20.32
CA GLY A 103 -0.29 12.26 21.69
C GLY A 103 -1.27 11.10 21.80
N PHE A 104 -1.84 10.93 22.99
CA PHE A 104 -2.81 9.88 23.34
C PHE A 104 -3.93 10.49 24.18
N GLY A 105 -5.17 10.01 24.02
CA GLY A 105 -6.33 10.67 24.59
C GLY A 105 -7.61 9.85 24.67
N GLY A 106 -8.71 10.57 24.91
CA GLY A 106 -10.08 10.06 24.91
C GLY A 106 -11.08 11.14 24.47
N SER A 107 -12.35 10.78 24.28
CA SER A 107 -13.40 11.70 23.85
C SER A 107 -14.24 12.26 25.00
N PHE A 108 -14.48 13.57 24.96
CA PHE A 108 -15.35 14.32 25.85
C PHE A 108 -16.80 14.30 25.35
N THR A 109 -17.40 13.11 25.34
CA THR A 109 -18.81 12.92 25.01
C THR A 109 -19.72 13.48 26.11
N ASP A 110 -21.00 13.68 25.80
CA ASP A 110 -22.00 14.07 26.82
C ASP A 110 -22.10 12.99 27.89
N ALA A 111 -22.09 11.71 27.50
CA ALA A 111 -22.10 10.57 28.43
C ALA A 111 -20.93 10.62 29.43
N ALA A 112 -19.70 10.90 28.95
CA ALA A 112 -18.53 11.02 29.82
C ALA A 112 -18.70 12.15 30.84
N ALA A 113 -19.14 13.32 30.41
CA ALA A 113 -19.38 14.45 31.30
C ALA A 113 -20.50 14.16 32.31
N ILE A 114 -21.62 13.61 31.86
CA ILE A 114 -22.74 13.23 32.74
C ILE A 114 -22.27 12.25 33.81
N ASN A 115 -21.52 11.20 33.45
CA ASN A 115 -21.09 10.19 34.39
C ASN A 115 -20.07 10.72 35.41
N VAL A 116 -19.09 11.51 34.97
CA VAL A 116 -18.17 12.15 35.93
C VAL A 116 -18.96 12.97 36.95
N TYR A 117 -19.98 13.72 36.52
CA TYR A 117 -20.77 14.57 37.42
C TYR A 117 -21.81 13.82 38.27
N LYS A 118 -22.00 12.51 38.07
CA LYS A 118 -22.71 11.66 39.05
C LYS A 118 -21.88 11.41 40.31
N LEU A 119 -20.55 11.55 40.24
CA LEU A 119 -19.64 11.38 41.37
C LEU A 119 -19.62 12.62 42.30
N SER A 120 -19.19 12.42 43.55
CA SER A 120 -18.84 13.54 44.44
C SER A 120 -17.72 14.40 43.85
N SER A 121 -17.65 15.70 44.22
CA SER A 121 -16.62 16.62 43.70
C SER A 121 -15.18 16.14 43.93
N THR A 122 -14.92 15.46 45.06
CA THR A 122 -13.63 14.81 45.34
C THR A 122 -13.31 13.73 44.30
N LEU A 123 -14.28 12.87 44.01
CA LEU A 123 -14.10 11.78 43.04
C LEU A 123 -14.03 12.29 41.60
N GLN A 124 -14.79 13.33 41.26
CA GLN A 124 -14.65 14.03 39.98
C GLN A 124 -13.22 14.53 39.78
N GLN A 125 -12.64 15.17 40.80
CA GLN A 125 -11.26 15.64 40.74
C GLN A 125 -10.28 14.47 40.65
N MET A 126 -10.52 13.36 41.38
CA MET A 126 -9.69 12.17 41.23
C MET A 126 -9.74 11.61 39.81
N VAL A 127 -10.90 11.52 39.15
CA VAL A 127 -10.98 11.06 37.75
C VAL A 127 -10.15 11.95 36.82
N LEU A 128 -10.24 13.28 36.98
CA LEU A 128 -9.41 14.24 36.23
C LEU A 128 -7.92 14.04 36.51
N ASP A 129 -7.55 13.84 37.77
CA ASP A 129 -6.16 13.60 38.16
C ASP A 129 -5.64 12.29 37.56
N GLN A 130 -6.48 11.24 37.50
CA GLN A 130 -6.15 9.95 36.91
C GLN A 130 -5.87 10.03 35.40
N TYR A 131 -6.61 10.85 34.64
CA TYR A 131 -6.34 10.99 33.20
C TYR A 131 -5.28 12.05 32.87
N PHE A 132 -5.33 13.23 33.50
CA PHE A 132 -4.65 14.42 32.97
C PHE A 132 -3.49 14.93 33.83
N SER A 133 -3.48 14.62 35.14
CA SER A 133 -2.42 15.13 36.04
C SER A 133 -1.13 14.31 36.00
N ASP A 134 -0.09 14.82 36.65
CA ASP A 134 1.20 14.16 36.84
C ASP A 134 1.13 12.85 37.66
N LYS A 135 0.06 12.67 38.44
CA LYS A 135 -0.26 11.46 39.22
C LYS A 135 -1.00 10.38 38.43
N GLY A 136 -1.42 10.70 37.21
CA GLY A 136 -2.23 9.85 36.35
C GLY A 136 -1.53 9.50 35.03
N LEU A 137 -2.33 9.40 33.96
CA LEU A 137 -1.91 8.98 32.63
C LEU A 137 -1.33 10.11 31.76
N GLN A 138 -1.53 11.37 32.14
CA GLN A 138 -1.12 12.55 31.38
C GLN A 138 -1.58 12.55 29.91
N TYR A 139 -2.87 12.26 29.68
CA TYR A 139 -3.48 12.38 28.35
C TYR A 139 -3.19 13.76 27.73
N SER A 140 -2.81 13.73 26.46
CA SER A 140 -2.35 14.88 25.66
C SER A 140 -3.24 15.15 24.44
N LEU A 141 -4.20 14.26 24.16
CA LEU A 141 -5.24 14.45 23.14
C LEU A 141 -6.64 14.46 23.78
N GLY A 142 -7.56 15.22 23.18
CA GLY A 142 -8.97 15.22 23.53
C GLY A 142 -9.85 15.40 22.32
N ARG A 143 -10.74 14.44 22.05
CA ARG A 143 -11.76 14.56 20.99
C ARG A 143 -13.04 15.18 21.56
N VAL A 144 -13.65 16.11 20.84
CA VAL A 144 -14.91 16.76 21.24
C VAL A 144 -15.94 16.60 20.13
N PRO A 145 -17.08 15.94 20.39
CA PRO A 145 -18.18 15.93 19.44
C PRO A 145 -18.75 17.30 19.16
N ILE A 146 -18.96 17.62 17.88
CA ILE A 146 -19.75 18.77 17.45
C ILE A 146 -21.23 18.37 17.53
N ALA A 147 -21.91 18.88 18.56
CA ALA A 147 -23.28 18.56 18.95
C ALA A 147 -23.46 17.12 19.47
N SER A 148 -24.63 16.53 19.19
CA SER A 148 -25.03 15.23 19.75
C SER A 148 -24.45 14.03 18.99
N THR A 149 -24.30 12.93 19.72
CA THR A 149 -23.81 11.63 19.25
C THR A 149 -24.79 10.53 19.69
N ASP A 150 -24.47 9.26 19.45
CA ASP A 150 -25.15 8.15 20.13
C ASP A 150 -24.93 8.19 21.66
N PHE A 151 -23.73 8.57 22.11
CA PHE A 151 -23.38 8.84 23.53
C PHE A 151 -23.85 10.22 24.04
N SER A 152 -25.04 10.63 23.58
CA SER A 152 -25.82 11.74 24.13
C SER A 152 -27.14 11.19 24.69
N THR A 153 -27.82 11.99 25.52
CA THR A 153 -29.15 11.60 26.07
C THR A 153 -30.32 11.88 25.12
N SER A 154 -30.07 12.64 24.06
CA SER A 154 -31.03 12.96 23.00
C SER A 154 -30.29 13.50 21.77
N ILE A 155 -30.95 13.51 20.62
CA ILE A 155 -30.47 14.17 19.40
C ILE A 155 -30.69 15.68 19.51
N TYR A 156 -29.64 16.46 19.30
CA TYR A 156 -29.68 17.92 19.18
C TYR A 156 -28.62 18.44 18.21
N SER A 157 -28.83 19.65 17.69
CA SER A 157 -27.83 20.44 16.95
C SER A 157 -27.57 21.76 17.66
N TYR A 158 -26.68 22.59 17.12
CA TYR A 158 -26.45 23.96 17.62
C TYR A 158 -27.27 25.00 16.87
N ASN A 159 -28.04 24.62 15.85
CA ASN A 159 -28.91 25.53 15.13
C ASN A 159 -30.19 24.82 14.67
N ASP A 160 -31.23 24.86 15.49
CA ASP A 160 -32.50 24.19 15.20
C ASP A 160 -33.51 25.07 14.44
N VAL A 161 -33.14 26.31 14.06
CA VAL A 161 -34.01 27.22 13.30
C VAL A 161 -33.97 26.86 11.81
N GLU A 162 -35.08 26.34 11.29
CA GLU A 162 -35.18 25.93 9.89
C GLU A 162 -34.93 27.09 8.91
N GLY A 163 -34.03 26.86 7.95
CA GLY A 163 -33.69 27.81 6.90
C GLY A 163 -32.67 28.88 7.30
N ASP A 164 -32.09 28.80 8.50
CA ASP A 164 -31.05 29.72 8.96
C ASP A 164 -29.66 29.37 8.38
N LEU A 165 -29.52 29.57 7.06
CA LEU A 165 -28.27 29.32 6.34
C LEU A 165 -27.12 30.23 6.78
N ALA A 166 -27.44 31.41 7.32
CA ALA A 166 -26.46 32.38 7.81
C ALA A 166 -25.97 32.10 9.25
N MET A 167 -26.52 31.07 9.91
CA MET A 167 -26.17 30.67 11.28
C MET A 167 -26.38 31.81 12.30
N GLU A 168 -27.44 32.61 12.13
CA GLU A 168 -27.78 33.72 13.02
C GLU A 168 -28.23 33.24 14.42
N HIS A 169 -28.82 32.04 14.51
CA HIS A 169 -29.35 31.45 15.73
C HIS A 169 -28.46 30.32 16.28
N PHE A 170 -27.23 30.20 15.78
CA PHE A 170 -26.26 29.22 16.28
C PHE A 170 -25.97 29.45 17.78
N SER A 171 -26.10 28.40 18.60
CA SER A 171 -25.76 28.43 20.02
C SER A 171 -25.28 27.07 20.55
N ILE A 172 -24.23 27.11 21.38
CA ILE A 172 -23.71 25.96 22.14
C ILE A 172 -24.28 25.88 23.57
N ASP A 173 -25.39 26.58 23.89
CA ASP A 173 -25.95 26.63 25.25
C ASP A 173 -26.28 25.24 25.84
N VAL A 174 -26.59 24.27 24.99
CA VAL A 174 -26.76 22.86 25.37
C VAL A 174 -25.52 22.29 26.05
N ASP A 175 -24.31 22.68 25.61
CA ASP A 175 -23.04 22.20 26.17
C ASP A 175 -22.63 22.96 27.43
N LYS A 176 -23.04 24.23 27.52
CA LYS A 176 -22.88 25.06 28.74
C LYS A 176 -23.85 24.66 29.84
N SER A 177 -24.90 23.92 29.50
CA SER A 177 -25.94 23.49 30.43
C SER A 177 -25.34 22.65 31.56
N PRO A 178 -25.79 22.85 32.82
CA PRO A 178 -25.39 22.00 33.95
C PRO A 178 -25.90 20.55 33.82
N LYS A 179 -26.72 20.25 32.81
CA LYS A 179 -27.10 18.87 32.45
C LYS A 179 -26.05 18.16 31.60
N SER A 180 -25.29 18.90 30.80
CA SER A 180 -24.21 18.34 29.97
C SER A 180 -22.89 18.34 30.74
N ASN A 181 -22.52 19.47 31.36
CA ASN A 181 -21.21 19.69 32.01
C ASN A 181 -19.99 19.49 31.09
N LYS A 182 -20.18 19.36 29.76
CA LYS A 182 -19.10 19.10 28.80
C LYS A 182 -18.05 20.21 28.80
N ILE A 183 -18.46 21.48 28.74
CA ILE A 183 -17.53 22.63 28.76
C ILE A 183 -16.74 22.68 30.08
N ASP A 184 -17.41 22.54 31.22
CA ASP A 184 -16.77 22.58 32.54
C ASP A 184 -15.77 21.42 32.70
N LEU A 185 -16.13 20.20 32.27
CA LEU A 185 -15.22 19.06 32.29
C LEU A 185 -13.96 19.30 31.45
N ILE A 186 -14.12 19.82 30.23
CA ILE A 186 -12.99 20.13 29.32
C ILE A 186 -12.08 21.18 29.96
N GLN A 187 -12.64 22.28 30.47
CA GLN A 187 -11.85 23.35 31.12
C GLN A 187 -11.06 22.81 32.33
N ARG A 188 -11.68 21.95 33.14
CA ARG A 188 -11.02 21.31 34.28
C ARG A 188 -9.92 20.35 33.84
N ALA A 189 -10.11 19.58 32.76
CA ALA A 189 -9.09 18.70 32.19
C ALA A 189 -7.88 19.50 31.66
N LEU A 190 -8.14 20.56 30.89
CA LEU A 190 -7.10 21.46 30.38
C LEU A 190 -6.28 22.09 31.53
N LYS A 191 -6.94 22.44 32.63
CA LYS A 191 -6.27 22.98 33.83
C LYS A 191 -5.47 21.93 34.60
N ALA A 192 -5.90 20.67 34.60
CA ALA A 192 -5.21 19.57 35.28
C ALA A 192 -3.95 19.11 34.52
N SER A 193 -3.91 19.29 33.20
CA SER A 193 -2.74 18.94 32.39
C SER A 193 -1.56 19.87 32.66
N SER A 194 -0.41 19.28 32.99
CA SER A 194 0.85 20.01 33.22
C SER A 194 1.68 20.27 31.97
N HIS A 195 1.37 19.59 30.85
CA HIS A 195 2.14 19.65 29.60
C HIS A 195 1.30 20.12 28.40
N GLY A 196 0.07 20.56 28.65
CA GLY A 196 -0.89 20.96 27.63
C GLY A 196 -1.61 19.77 26.99
N MET A 197 -2.65 20.07 26.20
CA MET A 197 -3.40 19.09 25.43
C MET A 197 -3.73 19.68 24.05
N LYS A 198 -3.78 18.82 23.03
CA LYS A 198 -4.36 19.17 21.72
C LYS A 198 -5.80 18.67 21.68
N MET A 199 -6.73 19.59 21.47
CA MET A 199 -8.14 19.27 21.27
C MET A 199 -8.44 19.14 19.78
N TYR A 200 -9.23 18.16 19.38
CA TYR A 200 -9.80 18.10 18.03
C TYR A 200 -11.29 17.80 18.07
N ALA A 201 -12.01 18.20 17.03
CA ALA A 201 -13.46 18.05 16.97
C ALA A 201 -13.92 17.21 15.77
N SER A 202 -15.05 16.54 15.93
CA SER A 202 -15.64 15.68 14.89
C SER A 202 -17.17 15.81 14.92
N SER A 203 -17.81 15.90 13.77
CA SER A 203 -19.27 16.03 13.66
C SER A 203 -19.92 14.72 13.26
N TRP A 204 -21.03 14.35 13.91
CA TRP A 204 -21.81 13.17 13.53
C TRP A 204 -22.86 13.49 12.48
N ALA A 205 -23.55 14.62 12.60
CA ALA A 205 -24.56 15.05 11.66
C ALA A 205 -24.78 16.58 11.72
N PRO A 206 -25.23 17.20 10.62
CA PRO A 206 -25.67 18.59 10.59
C PRO A 206 -27.04 18.75 11.29
N PRO A 207 -27.52 20.00 11.50
CA PRO A 207 -28.92 20.25 11.80
C PRO A 207 -29.87 19.52 10.84
N ALA A 208 -30.91 18.89 11.39
CA ALA A 208 -31.82 18.02 10.62
C ALA A 208 -32.43 18.73 9.40
N TRP A 209 -32.77 20.01 9.52
CA TRP A 209 -33.40 20.80 8.46
C TRP A 209 -32.48 21.04 7.24
N MET A 210 -31.17 20.82 7.37
CA MET A 210 -30.21 20.88 6.26
C MET A 210 -30.17 19.59 5.43
N THR A 211 -30.81 18.52 5.90
CA THR A 211 -30.76 17.18 5.29
C THR A 211 -31.95 16.93 4.37
N THR A 212 -31.78 16.04 3.39
CA THR A 212 -32.79 15.71 2.37
C THR A 212 -34.10 15.15 2.95
N LYS A 213 -34.05 14.50 4.11
CA LYS A 213 -35.19 13.83 4.75
C LYS A 213 -35.57 14.41 6.12
N ASN A 214 -35.01 15.57 6.48
CA ASN A 214 -35.20 16.19 7.79
C ASN A 214 -34.91 15.23 8.97
N THR A 215 -33.81 14.49 8.88
CA THR A 215 -33.35 13.52 9.88
C THR A 215 -31.83 13.56 9.95
N THR A 216 -31.26 13.27 11.11
CA THR A 216 -29.80 13.13 11.29
C THR A 216 -29.33 11.70 11.15
N ILE A 217 -30.24 10.72 11.05
CA ILE A 217 -29.93 9.29 10.97
C ILE A 217 -29.66 8.89 9.53
N ASN A 218 -28.48 8.32 9.25
CA ASN A 218 -28.09 7.87 7.90
C ASN A 218 -28.43 8.90 6.80
N CYS A 219 -28.18 10.17 7.11
CA CYS A 219 -28.69 11.30 6.35
C CYS A 219 -27.73 11.74 5.24
N SER A 220 -28.27 12.51 4.29
CA SER A 220 -27.51 13.19 3.24
C SER A 220 -27.90 14.66 3.22
N LEU A 221 -26.93 15.54 2.97
CA LEU A 221 -27.16 16.98 2.90
C LEU A 221 -28.00 17.34 1.67
N LYS A 222 -28.74 18.45 1.72
CA LYS A 222 -29.41 19.02 0.54
C LYS A 222 -28.39 19.63 -0.41
N GLY A 223 -28.65 19.52 -1.72
CA GLY A 223 -27.77 20.10 -2.74
C GLY A 223 -26.43 19.36 -2.88
N SER A 224 -25.48 19.99 -3.56
CA SER A 224 -24.12 19.45 -3.79
C SER A 224 -23.05 20.37 -3.19
N PRO A 225 -21.82 19.87 -2.90
CA PRO A 225 -20.72 20.72 -2.46
C PRO A 225 -20.54 21.96 -3.36
N GLY A 226 -20.29 23.12 -2.76
CA GLY A 226 -20.30 24.43 -3.40
C GLY A 226 -21.68 25.12 -3.46
N GLU A 227 -22.75 24.48 -2.98
CA GLU A 227 -24.09 25.08 -2.88
C GLU A 227 -24.43 25.53 -1.44
N GLU A 228 -25.55 26.25 -1.29
CA GLU A 228 -25.91 27.00 -0.07
C GLU A 228 -25.93 26.16 1.23
N TYR A 229 -26.35 24.90 1.17
CA TYR A 229 -26.41 24.03 2.36
C TYR A 229 -25.03 23.51 2.77
N TRP A 230 -24.13 23.27 1.81
CA TRP A 230 -22.76 22.83 2.08
C TRP A 230 -21.91 24.00 2.59
N GLU A 231 -22.06 25.19 2.00
CA GLU A 231 -21.46 26.43 2.53
C GLU A 231 -21.95 26.73 3.96
N ALA A 232 -23.26 26.58 4.20
CA ALA A 232 -23.84 26.74 5.54
C ALA A 232 -23.29 25.70 6.53
N LEU A 233 -23.02 24.47 6.10
CA LEU A 233 -22.42 23.44 6.98
C LEU A 233 -20.98 23.80 7.37
N ALA A 234 -20.18 24.30 6.42
CA ALA A 234 -18.86 24.84 6.72
C ALA A 234 -18.93 26.02 7.69
N LEU A 235 -19.91 26.92 7.53
CA LEU A 235 -20.15 28.02 8.47
C LEU A 235 -20.58 27.54 9.85
N TYR A 236 -21.43 26.51 9.93
CA TYR A 236 -21.84 25.88 11.18
C TYR A 236 -20.63 25.36 11.98
N TYR A 237 -19.69 24.68 11.31
CA TYR A 237 -18.43 24.26 11.95
C TYR A 237 -17.55 25.45 12.33
N SER A 238 -17.49 26.51 11.52
CA SER A 238 -16.72 27.72 11.85
C SER A 238 -17.25 28.39 13.12
N LYS A 239 -18.57 28.47 13.27
CA LYS A 239 -19.25 29.03 14.46
C LYS A 239 -19.00 28.20 15.73
N PHE A 240 -18.87 26.89 15.59
CA PHE A 240 -18.50 26.02 16.71
C PHE A 240 -17.13 26.39 17.29
N PHE A 241 -16.11 26.57 16.44
CA PHE A 241 -14.77 26.95 16.89
C PHE A 241 -14.75 28.35 17.52
N ASP A 242 -15.48 29.32 16.94
CA ASP A 242 -15.64 30.66 17.53
C ASP A 242 -16.26 30.59 18.93
N ALA A 243 -17.33 29.81 19.08
CA ALA A 243 -18.08 29.69 20.32
C ALA A 243 -17.27 28.99 21.41
N TYR A 244 -16.56 27.89 21.09
CA TYR A 244 -15.70 27.19 22.04
C TYR A 244 -14.45 28.00 22.43
N SER A 245 -13.87 28.75 21.49
CA SER A 245 -12.74 29.65 21.80
C SER A 245 -13.15 30.75 22.78
N THR A 246 -14.39 31.24 22.71
CA THR A 246 -14.97 32.17 23.69
C THR A 246 -15.04 31.57 25.10
N GLU A 247 -15.23 30.25 25.21
CA GLU A 247 -15.17 29.50 26.47
C GLU A 247 -13.73 29.10 26.88
N GLY A 248 -12.71 29.60 26.17
CA GLY A 248 -11.31 29.32 26.44
C GLY A 248 -10.84 27.93 26.00
N ILE A 249 -11.59 27.27 25.11
CA ILE A 249 -11.24 25.95 24.56
C ILE A 249 -10.84 26.13 23.10
N ASN A 250 -9.54 26.01 22.83
CA ASN A 250 -8.99 26.11 21.48
C ASN A 250 -8.74 24.73 20.90
N PHE A 251 -8.96 24.60 19.59
CA PHE A 251 -8.79 23.36 18.85
C PHE A 251 -7.53 23.39 17.98
N TRP A 252 -6.85 22.25 17.96
CA TRP A 252 -5.71 21.98 17.09
C TRP A 252 -6.16 21.47 15.71
N ALA A 253 -7.24 20.68 15.66
CA ALA A 253 -7.71 20.07 14.43
C ALA A 253 -9.23 19.82 14.43
N MET A 254 -9.76 19.46 13.26
CA MET A 254 -11.07 18.84 13.13
C MET A 254 -11.04 17.73 12.10
N THR A 255 -11.88 16.71 12.28
CA THR A 255 -12.16 15.75 11.22
C THR A 255 -13.26 16.29 10.29
N VAL A 256 -13.26 15.86 9.02
CA VAL A 256 -14.25 16.34 8.05
C VAL A 256 -15.66 15.87 8.42
N GLN A 257 -15.80 14.59 8.77
CA GLN A 257 -17.07 13.97 9.15
C GLN A 257 -16.76 12.67 9.89
N ASN A 258 -17.45 12.40 11.01
CA ASN A 258 -17.37 11.11 11.71
C ASN A 258 -18.08 10.01 10.90
N GLU A 259 -17.39 8.90 10.65
CA GLU A 259 -17.90 7.69 10.00
C GLU A 259 -18.78 7.96 8.76
N PRO A 260 -18.25 8.67 7.74
CA PRO A 260 -19.01 9.05 6.55
C PRO A 260 -19.50 7.86 5.73
N SER A 261 -18.89 6.67 5.84
CA SER A 261 -19.28 5.50 5.08
C SER A 261 -20.59 4.87 5.57
N SER A 262 -21.36 4.26 4.67
CA SER A 262 -22.51 3.43 5.05
C SER A 262 -22.06 1.99 5.30
N SER A 263 -22.37 1.42 6.46
CA SER A 263 -22.10 0.01 6.76
C SER A 263 -23.34 -0.88 6.51
N ILE A 264 -23.16 -1.99 5.80
CA ILE A 264 -24.20 -3.02 5.60
C ILE A 264 -24.41 -3.86 6.88
N LEU A 265 -23.45 -3.85 7.81
CA LEU A 265 -23.45 -4.65 9.05
C LEU A 265 -23.91 -3.87 10.29
N GLN A 266 -24.18 -2.57 10.15
CA GLN A 266 -24.66 -1.75 11.26
C GLN A 266 -26.14 -2.07 11.55
N THR A 267 -26.41 -2.66 12.71
CA THR A 267 -27.77 -3.09 13.12
C THR A 267 -28.55 -2.03 13.91
N SER A 268 -27.86 -1.04 14.46
CA SER A 268 -28.43 0.06 15.25
C SER A 268 -28.13 1.39 14.56
N GLU A 269 -29.07 2.32 14.56
CA GLU A 269 -28.93 3.60 13.84
C GLU A 269 -28.81 4.79 14.80
N TRP A 270 -27.86 5.67 14.52
CA TRP A 270 -27.64 6.93 15.26
C TRP A 270 -27.31 8.07 14.29
N GLN A 271 -27.00 9.26 14.82
CA GLN A 271 -26.66 10.43 14.01
C GLN A 271 -25.49 10.11 13.08
N SER A 272 -25.67 10.28 11.78
CA SER A 272 -24.64 10.02 10.78
C SER A 272 -24.95 10.79 9.49
N LEU A 273 -24.06 11.68 9.08
CA LEU A 273 -24.03 12.24 7.73
C LEU A 273 -23.19 11.33 6.85
N ARG A 274 -23.83 10.74 5.83
CA ARG A 274 -23.16 9.84 4.90
C ARG A 274 -22.59 10.65 3.74
N LEU A 275 -21.29 10.47 3.50
CA LEU A 275 -20.55 11.11 2.42
C LEU A 275 -19.85 10.04 1.59
N THR A 276 -20.01 10.09 0.28
CA THR A 276 -19.09 9.42 -0.64
C THR A 276 -17.70 10.07 -0.54
N ALA A 277 -16.65 9.35 -0.97
CA ALA A 277 -15.30 9.91 -0.99
C ALA A 277 -15.22 11.18 -1.89
N ALA A 278 -15.98 11.21 -3.00
CA ALA A 278 -16.08 12.37 -3.89
C ALA A 278 -16.77 13.57 -3.22
N GLU A 279 -17.86 13.35 -2.47
CA GLU A 279 -18.51 14.42 -1.71
C GLU A 279 -17.60 14.96 -0.60
N GLU A 280 -16.86 14.09 0.10
CA GLU A 280 -15.87 14.52 1.10
C GLU A 280 -14.76 15.37 0.47
N ARG A 281 -14.21 14.95 -0.68
CA ARG A 281 -13.25 15.72 -1.47
C ARG A 281 -13.81 17.10 -1.85
N ASP A 282 -14.99 17.12 -2.45
CA ASP A 282 -15.57 18.34 -2.99
C ASP A 282 -16.00 19.30 -1.87
N PHE A 283 -16.48 18.78 -0.74
CA PHE A 283 -16.78 19.58 0.45
C PHE A 283 -15.51 20.23 1.01
N VAL A 284 -14.41 19.48 1.14
CA VAL A 284 -13.12 20.03 1.56
C VAL A 284 -12.63 21.09 0.58
N LYS A 285 -12.73 20.83 -0.72
CA LYS A 285 -12.24 21.71 -1.78
C LYS A 285 -13.02 23.01 -1.92
N LEU A 286 -14.35 22.94 -1.90
CA LEU A 286 -15.23 24.03 -2.29
C LEU A 286 -15.74 24.85 -1.09
N ASP A 287 -15.97 24.22 0.06
CA ASP A 287 -16.65 24.85 1.19
C ASP A 287 -15.79 24.85 2.46
N LEU A 288 -15.51 23.67 3.02
CA LEU A 288 -14.89 23.51 4.33
C LEU A 288 -13.46 24.04 4.38
N GLY A 289 -12.60 23.61 3.45
CA GLY A 289 -11.21 24.03 3.37
C GLY A 289 -11.05 25.54 3.23
N PRO A 290 -11.69 26.19 2.24
CA PRO A 290 -11.68 27.64 2.10
C PRO A 290 -12.22 28.39 3.33
N MET A 291 -13.30 27.91 3.95
CA MET A 291 -13.88 28.53 5.15
C MET A 291 -12.92 28.46 6.34
N MET A 292 -12.34 27.29 6.62
CA MET A 292 -11.41 27.12 7.74
C MET A 292 -10.10 27.86 7.50
N ALA A 293 -9.53 27.83 6.29
CA ALA A 293 -8.33 28.61 5.98
C ALA A 293 -8.53 30.12 6.15
N LYS A 294 -9.76 30.63 5.95
CA LYS A 294 -10.10 32.04 6.12
C LYS A 294 -10.33 32.42 7.58
N ASN A 295 -11.12 31.63 8.30
CA ASN A 295 -11.61 32.00 9.63
C ASN A 295 -10.73 31.43 10.76
N HIS A 296 -10.12 30.27 10.53
CA HIS A 296 -9.37 29.46 11.51
C HIS A 296 -8.05 28.93 10.90
N PRO A 297 -7.13 29.78 10.44
CA PRO A 297 -5.99 29.38 9.60
C PRO A 297 -4.99 28.40 10.27
N ASP A 298 -4.98 28.33 11.60
CA ASP A 298 -4.13 27.42 12.36
C ASP A 298 -4.79 26.04 12.62
N LEU A 299 -6.08 25.90 12.32
CA LEU A 299 -6.84 24.66 12.51
C LEU A 299 -6.49 23.66 11.41
N LYS A 300 -6.09 22.45 11.79
CA LYS A 300 -5.82 21.37 10.83
C LYS A 300 -7.09 20.64 10.43
N LEU A 301 -7.26 20.33 9.15
CA LEU A 301 -8.29 19.40 8.69
C LEU A 301 -7.74 17.98 8.58
N ILE A 302 -8.55 17.01 9.02
CA ILE A 302 -8.23 15.58 9.00
C ILE A 302 -9.36 14.85 8.25
N ALA A 303 -9.06 14.19 7.14
CA ALA A 303 -10.05 13.45 6.36
C ALA A 303 -10.15 11.98 6.82
N GLY A 304 -11.14 11.23 6.33
CA GLY A 304 -11.37 9.83 6.66
C GLY A 304 -12.31 9.65 7.87
N ASP A 305 -11.75 9.66 9.09
CA ASP A 305 -12.44 9.48 10.39
C ASP A 305 -13.45 8.32 10.36
N ASP A 306 -12.98 7.20 9.81
CA ASP A 306 -13.75 5.98 9.58
C ASP A 306 -12.81 4.76 9.68
N GLN A 307 -13.37 3.57 9.47
CA GLN A 307 -12.68 2.30 9.69
C GLN A 307 -11.39 2.14 8.87
N LYS A 308 -10.32 1.62 9.51
CA LYS A 308 -9.04 1.27 8.86
C LYS A 308 -9.26 0.45 7.58
N SER A 309 -10.25 -0.44 7.61
CA SER A 309 -10.63 -1.26 6.46
C SER A 309 -10.96 -0.53 5.17
N GLY A 310 -11.48 0.70 5.26
CA GLY A 310 -11.95 1.50 4.13
C GLY A 310 -11.01 2.62 3.71
N ILE A 311 -9.80 2.73 4.29
CA ILE A 311 -8.84 3.81 3.97
C ILE A 311 -8.60 3.89 2.46
N LEU A 312 -8.26 2.76 1.84
CA LEU A 312 -7.89 2.70 0.42
C LEU A 312 -9.09 2.88 -0.52
N ASP A 313 -10.32 2.74 -0.02
CA ASP A 313 -11.55 2.97 -0.79
C ASP A 313 -12.00 4.45 -0.75
N ARG A 314 -11.35 5.28 0.08
CA ARG A 314 -11.75 6.67 0.35
C ARG A 314 -10.62 7.67 0.10
N LEU A 315 -9.77 7.41 -0.89
CA LEU A 315 -8.59 8.25 -1.20
C LEU A 315 -8.92 9.56 -1.93
N ALA A 316 -10.13 9.74 -2.46
CA ALA A 316 -10.49 10.92 -3.27
C ALA A 316 -10.14 12.29 -2.66
N PRO A 317 -10.29 12.54 -1.33
CA PRO A 317 -9.85 13.81 -0.73
C PRO A 317 -8.33 14.02 -0.81
N PHE A 318 -7.55 12.95 -0.82
CA PHE A 318 -6.08 12.97 -0.86
C PHE A 318 -5.52 12.99 -2.29
N GLU A 319 -6.28 12.48 -3.27
CA GLU A 319 -5.89 12.44 -4.68
C GLU A 319 -6.11 13.77 -5.42
N ASP A 320 -7.06 14.60 -4.96
CA ASP A 320 -7.31 15.92 -5.54
C ASP A 320 -6.46 17.00 -4.87
N ALA A 321 -5.56 17.61 -5.65
CA ALA A 321 -4.62 18.62 -5.15
C ALA A 321 -5.30 19.86 -4.51
N ASP A 322 -6.52 20.22 -4.93
CA ASP A 322 -7.27 21.33 -4.35
C ASP A 322 -7.96 20.98 -3.03
N ALA A 323 -8.29 19.71 -2.80
CA ALA A 323 -8.71 19.23 -1.49
C ALA A 323 -7.50 19.00 -0.58
N LEU A 324 -6.49 18.27 -1.08
CA LEU A 324 -5.29 17.88 -0.34
C LEU A 324 -4.55 19.06 0.28
N LYS A 325 -4.51 20.23 -0.37
CA LYS A 325 -3.86 21.43 0.18
C LYS A 325 -4.43 21.92 1.52
N TYR A 326 -5.66 21.51 1.86
CA TYR A 326 -6.29 21.81 3.15
C TYR A 326 -6.16 20.66 4.15
N ILE A 327 -5.89 19.44 3.70
CA ILE A 327 -5.83 18.25 4.53
C ILE A 327 -4.44 18.11 5.13
N SER A 328 -4.37 17.94 6.45
CA SER A 328 -3.13 17.72 7.18
C SER A 328 -2.95 16.28 7.64
N GLY A 329 -4.03 15.51 7.73
CA GLY A 329 -3.99 14.16 8.30
C GLY A 329 -5.12 13.25 7.80
N LEU A 330 -4.95 11.96 8.08
CA LEU A 330 -5.97 10.91 7.98
C LEU A 330 -6.37 10.47 9.38
N ALA A 331 -7.66 10.40 9.65
CA ALA A 331 -8.25 9.82 10.86
C ALA A 331 -8.78 8.41 10.59
N VAL A 332 -8.58 7.48 11.52
CA VAL A 332 -8.99 6.07 11.37
C VAL A 332 -9.61 5.48 12.64
N HIS A 333 -10.56 4.55 12.47
CA HIS A 333 -11.27 3.79 13.52
C HIS A 333 -10.99 2.27 13.41
N TRP A 334 -11.31 1.49 14.45
CA TRP A 334 -10.93 0.05 14.58
C TRP A 334 -12.09 -0.98 14.51
N TYR A 335 -13.36 -0.58 14.54
CA TYR A 335 -14.51 -1.48 14.73
C TYR A 335 -14.80 -2.57 13.67
N ARG A 336 -14.24 -2.52 12.45
CA ARG A 336 -14.55 -3.52 11.38
C ARG A 336 -13.60 -4.71 11.28
N ASP A 337 -12.63 -4.81 12.18
CA ASP A 337 -11.58 -5.83 12.09
C ASP A 337 -12.02 -7.17 12.70
N LEU A 338 -12.85 -7.92 11.95
CA LEU A 338 -13.19 -9.31 12.30
C LEU A 338 -11.97 -10.24 12.32
N ASP A 339 -10.83 -9.81 11.77
CA ASP A 339 -9.58 -10.57 11.76
C ASP A 339 -8.91 -10.66 13.15
N PHE A 340 -9.20 -9.73 14.06
CA PHE A 340 -8.82 -9.85 15.48
C PHE A 340 -9.42 -11.13 16.10
N PHE A 341 -10.59 -11.56 15.62
CA PHE A 341 -11.33 -12.69 16.17
C PHE A 341 -10.91 -14.05 15.57
N PHE A 342 -10.63 -14.12 14.27
CA PHE A 342 -10.36 -15.40 13.60
C PHE A 342 -8.87 -15.78 13.55
N PHE A 343 -7.95 -14.82 13.59
CA PHE A 343 -6.54 -15.10 13.30
C PHE A 343 -5.52 -14.51 14.28
N SER A 344 -5.95 -13.67 15.26
CA SER A 344 -5.04 -12.96 16.17
C SER A 344 -3.91 -12.18 15.47
N ALA A 345 -4.06 -11.90 14.16
CA ALA A 345 -3.03 -11.38 13.27
C ALA A 345 -3.49 -10.19 12.42
N GLY A 346 -4.77 -9.80 12.49
CA GLY A 346 -5.32 -8.68 11.73
C GLY A 346 -5.62 -7.45 12.57
N GLY A 347 -5.79 -6.34 11.86
CA GLY A 347 -6.06 -4.98 12.36
C GLY A 347 -5.95 -3.94 11.24
N ASP A 348 -5.96 -4.41 9.97
CA ASP A 348 -5.74 -3.61 8.75
C ASP A 348 -4.49 -2.70 8.80
N PHE A 349 -3.47 -3.11 9.57
CA PHE A 349 -2.24 -2.35 9.74
C PHE A 349 -1.44 -2.18 8.44
N ASP A 350 -1.57 -3.13 7.52
CA ASP A 350 -1.02 -3.05 6.17
C ASP A 350 -1.64 -1.90 5.36
N LYS A 351 -2.92 -1.58 5.58
CA LYS A 351 -3.59 -0.42 4.94
C LYS A 351 -3.05 0.90 5.47
N LEU A 352 -2.73 0.98 6.76
CA LEU A 352 -2.04 2.15 7.34
C LEU A 352 -0.66 2.34 6.71
N LEU A 353 0.13 1.26 6.62
CA LEU A 353 1.43 1.30 5.97
C LEU A 353 1.30 1.75 4.52
N SER A 354 0.33 1.20 3.79
CA SER A 354 0.07 1.54 2.40
C SER A 354 -0.29 3.00 2.21
N PHE A 355 -1.18 3.53 3.06
CA PHE A 355 -1.54 4.94 3.04
C PHE A 355 -0.33 5.83 3.33
N TYR A 356 0.51 5.47 4.32
CA TYR A 356 1.72 6.23 4.60
C TYR A 356 2.72 6.20 3.43
N GLU A 357 2.86 5.08 2.74
CA GLU A 357 3.75 4.96 1.58
C GLU A 357 3.30 5.86 0.42
N ASP A 358 1.99 6.01 0.22
CA ASP A 358 1.40 6.88 -0.80
C ASP A 358 1.38 8.36 -0.38
N TYR A 359 1.14 8.65 0.90
CA TYR A 359 0.96 10.00 1.45
C TYR A 359 1.87 10.27 2.68
N PRO A 360 3.21 10.21 2.53
CA PRO A 360 4.15 10.24 3.67
C PRO A 360 4.18 11.56 4.43
N ASP A 361 3.67 12.64 3.83
CA ASP A 361 3.56 13.98 4.44
C ASP A 361 2.25 14.17 5.24
N ILE A 362 1.30 13.24 5.11
CA ILE A 362 0.02 13.25 5.82
C ILE A 362 0.14 12.41 7.09
N PHE A 363 -0.10 13.01 8.26
CA PHE A 363 -0.05 12.24 9.50
C PHE A 363 -1.29 11.36 9.64
N MET A 364 -1.14 10.18 10.26
CA MET A 364 -2.29 9.34 10.63
C MET A 364 -2.60 9.47 12.12
N LEU A 365 -3.88 9.49 12.45
CA LEU A 365 -4.40 9.54 13.81
C LEU A 365 -5.47 8.46 13.97
N ALA A 366 -5.28 7.51 14.88
CA ALA A 366 -6.37 6.65 15.32
C ALA A 366 -7.30 7.51 16.19
N SER A 367 -8.38 8.00 15.59
CA SER A 367 -9.21 9.07 16.15
C SER A 367 -10.31 8.56 17.07
N GLU A 368 -10.60 7.26 17.02
CA GLU A 368 -11.61 6.62 17.85
C GLU A 368 -11.41 5.10 17.89
N ALA A 369 -11.53 4.53 19.10
CA ALA A 369 -11.58 3.10 19.32
C ALA A 369 -12.27 2.77 20.64
N CYS A 370 -12.99 1.64 20.69
CA CYS A 370 -13.60 1.10 21.89
C CYS A 370 -13.74 -0.42 21.83
N GLU A 371 -13.88 -1.03 23.00
CA GLU A 371 -14.29 -2.42 23.17
C GLU A 371 -15.73 -2.49 23.67
N GLY A 372 -16.35 -3.66 23.56
CA GLY A 372 -17.74 -3.82 23.98
C GLY A 372 -18.78 -3.51 22.90
N TYR A 373 -18.40 -3.44 21.64
CA TYR A 373 -19.30 -3.10 20.53
C TYR A 373 -19.87 -4.32 19.77
N LEU A 374 -19.27 -5.51 19.92
CA LEU A 374 -19.71 -6.73 19.23
C LEU A 374 -20.60 -7.63 20.12
N PRO A 375 -21.54 -8.42 19.54
CA PRO A 375 -22.30 -9.44 20.28
C PRO A 375 -21.40 -10.48 20.96
N SER A 376 -21.81 -11.08 22.08
CA SER A 376 -20.97 -12.03 22.87
C SER A 376 -20.46 -13.27 22.13
N TRP A 377 -21.04 -13.63 21.00
CA TRP A 377 -20.58 -14.73 20.13
C TRP A 377 -19.54 -14.29 19.08
N LEU A 378 -19.28 -12.97 18.96
CA LEU A 378 -18.25 -12.33 18.14
C LEU A 378 -17.41 -11.40 19.04
N GLY A 379 -16.15 -11.73 19.31
CA GLY A 379 -15.27 -10.88 20.11
C GLY A 379 -15.53 -10.89 21.63
N THR A 380 -15.32 -9.75 22.29
CA THR A 380 -15.38 -9.65 23.77
C THR A 380 -16.79 -9.40 24.32
N GLY A 381 -17.82 -9.41 23.48
CA GLY A 381 -19.22 -9.19 23.85
C GLY A 381 -19.61 -7.73 24.09
N SER A 382 -20.91 -7.44 24.10
CA SER A 382 -21.43 -6.08 24.06
C SER A 382 -21.58 -5.48 25.45
N GLY A 383 -21.30 -4.18 25.58
CA GLY A 383 -21.35 -3.43 26.83
C GLY A 383 -20.20 -3.72 27.79
N VAL A 384 -20.39 -3.32 29.05
CA VAL A 384 -19.40 -3.36 30.13
C VAL A 384 -19.09 -4.79 30.61
N SER A 385 -17.82 -5.04 31.01
CA SER A 385 -17.34 -6.33 31.52
C SER A 385 -16.76 -6.27 32.95
N LEU A 386 -17.34 -5.43 33.83
CA LEU A 386 -16.74 -5.10 35.12
C LEU A 386 -16.43 -6.30 36.04
N THR A 387 -17.22 -7.39 35.97
CA THR A 387 -17.08 -8.57 36.86
C THR A 387 -16.42 -9.79 36.21
N ASP A 388 -16.03 -9.70 34.93
CA ASP A 388 -15.39 -10.78 34.18
C ASP A 388 -13.94 -10.38 33.87
N ALA A 389 -13.03 -10.82 34.75
CA ALA A 389 -11.63 -10.42 34.72
C ALA A 389 -10.90 -10.90 33.45
N ASP A 390 -11.25 -12.08 32.94
CA ASP A 390 -10.64 -12.64 31.74
C ASP A 390 -11.02 -11.82 30.51
N LYS A 391 -12.31 -11.48 30.37
CA LYS A 391 -12.80 -10.63 29.29
C LYS A 391 -12.24 -9.20 29.39
N SER A 392 -12.25 -8.59 30.57
CA SER A 392 -11.70 -7.24 30.77
C SER A 392 -10.19 -7.18 30.50
N TRP A 393 -9.46 -8.23 30.84
CA TRP A 393 -8.04 -8.32 30.47
C TRP A 393 -7.85 -8.49 28.97
N SER A 394 -8.67 -9.30 28.31
CA SER A 394 -8.63 -9.48 26.85
C SER A 394 -8.86 -8.16 26.10
N ARG A 395 -9.81 -7.32 26.56
CA ARG A 395 -10.03 -5.97 26.03
C ARG A 395 -8.79 -5.08 26.16
N ALA A 396 -8.13 -5.14 27.31
CA ALA A 396 -6.84 -4.47 27.52
C ALA A 396 -5.77 -4.96 26.54
N GLU A 397 -5.71 -6.28 26.30
CA GLU A 397 -4.73 -6.82 25.37
C GLU A 397 -4.99 -6.39 23.93
N ASN A 398 -6.26 -6.30 23.53
CA ASN A 398 -6.63 -5.79 22.23
C ASN A 398 -6.17 -4.33 22.08
N TYR A 399 -6.43 -3.46 23.06
CA TYR A 399 -5.94 -2.06 23.06
C TYR A 399 -4.42 -2.01 22.90
N GLY A 400 -3.69 -2.80 23.70
CA GLY A 400 -2.22 -2.79 23.67
C GLY A 400 -1.65 -3.28 22.34
N HIS A 401 -2.27 -4.31 21.75
CA HIS A 401 -1.91 -4.83 20.44
C HIS A 401 -2.15 -3.78 19.36
N ASP A 402 -3.36 -3.23 19.29
CA ASP A 402 -3.76 -2.24 18.27
C ASP A 402 -2.87 -1.00 18.32
N ILE A 403 -2.68 -0.42 19.51
CA ILE A 403 -1.85 0.80 19.66
C ILE A 403 -0.40 0.54 19.22
N ILE A 404 0.19 -0.62 19.58
CA ILE A 404 1.57 -0.94 19.18
C ILE A 404 1.68 -1.08 17.67
N GLU A 405 0.76 -1.80 17.04
CA GLU A 405 0.84 -2.06 15.61
C GLU A 405 0.44 -0.83 14.77
N ASP A 406 -0.53 -0.03 15.20
CA ASP A 406 -0.82 1.29 14.60
C ASP A 406 0.42 2.17 14.59
N ILE A 407 1.12 2.27 15.72
CA ILE A 407 2.37 3.04 15.83
C ILE A 407 3.49 2.43 14.97
N ASN A 408 3.60 1.11 14.91
CA ASN A 408 4.60 0.46 14.04
C ASN A 408 4.30 0.71 12.56
N ASN A 409 3.06 1.06 12.21
CA ASN A 409 2.58 1.42 10.87
C ASN A 409 2.24 2.91 10.75
N TYR A 410 3.10 3.77 11.31
CA TYR A 410 3.13 5.23 11.11
C TYR A 410 1.98 6.06 11.70
N VAL A 411 1.07 5.46 12.46
CA VAL A 411 0.08 6.23 13.23
C VAL A 411 0.80 7.06 14.29
N SER A 412 0.42 8.34 14.37
CA SER A 412 1.10 9.35 15.19
C SER A 412 0.37 9.65 16.49
N GLY A 413 -0.84 9.13 16.71
CA GLY A 413 -1.57 9.25 17.96
C GLY A 413 -2.77 8.32 18.01
N TRP A 414 -3.32 8.13 19.21
CA TRP A 414 -4.43 7.19 19.43
C TRP A 414 -5.40 7.73 20.48
N THR A 415 -6.68 7.71 20.17
CA THR A 415 -7.75 8.27 21.01
C THR A 415 -8.79 7.20 21.34
N ASP A 416 -8.95 6.93 22.63
CA ASP A 416 -10.05 6.12 23.17
C ASP A 416 -11.41 6.80 22.95
N TRP A 417 -12.48 6.02 23.01
CA TRP A 417 -13.82 6.54 22.84
C TRP A 417 -14.31 7.35 24.03
N ASN A 418 -15.13 6.77 24.91
CA ASN A 418 -15.68 7.51 26.04
C ASN A 418 -14.70 7.52 27.21
N LEU A 419 -14.27 8.70 27.67
CA LEU A 419 -13.40 8.83 28.85
C LEU A 419 -13.98 8.12 30.10
N ALA A 420 -15.29 8.16 30.26
CA ALA A 420 -15.99 7.46 31.35
C ALA A 420 -17.41 7.07 30.95
N LEU A 421 -17.85 5.89 31.37
CA LEU A 421 -19.24 5.44 31.26
C LEU A 421 -19.77 5.00 32.63
N ASP A 422 -21.07 4.75 32.75
CA ASP A 422 -21.60 4.04 33.92
C ASP A 422 -21.41 2.53 33.79
N THR A 423 -21.75 1.78 34.84
CA THR A 423 -21.61 0.31 34.83
C THR A 423 -22.54 -0.41 33.86
N THR A 424 -23.41 0.31 33.13
CA THR A 424 -24.24 -0.22 32.04
C THR A 424 -23.68 0.11 30.66
N GLY A 425 -22.64 0.94 30.57
CA GLY A 425 -22.04 1.38 29.30
C GLY A 425 -22.74 2.60 28.68
N GLY A 426 -23.52 3.36 29.46
CA GLY A 426 -24.28 4.51 29.01
C GLY A 426 -23.92 5.82 29.74
N PRO A 427 -24.76 6.87 29.61
CA PRO A 427 -25.99 6.91 28.82
C PRO A 427 -25.73 6.93 27.30
N ASN A 428 -26.59 6.25 26.54
CA ASN A 428 -26.58 6.25 25.08
C ASN A 428 -28.05 6.20 24.61
N TRP A 429 -28.50 7.20 23.84
CA TRP A 429 -29.91 7.31 23.44
C TRP A 429 -30.34 6.24 22.43
N ALA A 430 -29.37 5.70 21.67
CA ALA A 430 -29.56 4.66 20.67
C ALA A 430 -29.36 3.24 21.24
N GLU A 431 -29.17 3.11 22.56
CA GLU A 431 -28.91 1.83 23.26
C GLU A 431 -27.66 1.08 22.73
N ASN A 432 -26.72 1.80 22.13
CA ASN A 432 -25.45 1.28 21.60
C ASN A 432 -24.37 1.23 22.70
N TYR A 433 -24.60 0.41 23.73
CA TYR A 433 -23.72 0.36 24.90
C TYR A 433 -22.37 -0.30 24.59
N VAL A 434 -21.28 0.35 25.00
CA VAL A 434 -19.90 -0.13 24.88
C VAL A 434 -19.18 -0.04 26.23
N ASP A 435 -17.91 -0.41 26.27
CA ASP A 435 -17.09 -0.31 27.48
C ASP A 435 -16.25 0.98 27.52
N ALA A 436 -15.66 1.29 28.67
CA ALA A 436 -14.75 2.42 28.84
C ALA A 436 -13.60 2.10 29.82
N PRO A 437 -12.44 2.78 29.72
CA PRO A 437 -11.33 2.58 30.65
C PRO A 437 -11.67 2.96 32.11
N ILE A 438 -12.60 3.90 32.31
CA ILE A 438 -13.18 4.22 33.62
C ILE A 438 -14.70 4.01 33.60
N LEU A 439 -15.20 3.29 34.60
CA LEU A 439 -16.63 3.13 34.84
C LEU A 439 -17.03 3.79 36.16
N VAL A 440 -18.21 4.39 36.22
CA VAL A 440 -18.70 5.16 37.36
C VAL A 440 -19.85 4.42 38.06
N ASP A 441 -19.86 4.45 39.40
CA ASP A 441 -21.04 4.06 40.17
C ASP A 441 -22.19 5.06 39.95
N GLU A 442 -23.09 4.75 39.02
CA GLU A 442 -24.22 5.60 38.69
C GLU A 442 -25.33 5.65 39.74
N LEU A 443 -25.34 4.72 40.70
CA LEU A 443 -26.40 4.62 41.71
C LEU A 443 -26.11 5.53 42.90
N ASN A 444 -24.89 5.48 43.43
CA ASN A 444 -24.53 6.23 44.64
C ASN A 444 -23.43 7.27 44.42
N GLY A 445 -22.74 7.25 43.27
CA GLY A 445 -21.63 8.17 42.99
C GLY A 445 -20.45 8.02 43.97
N ALA A 446 -20.33 6.86 44.62
CA ALA A 446 -19.39 6.63 45.73
C ALA A 446 -18.07 5.99 45.28
N GLU A 447 -18.07 5.34 44.12
CA GLU A 447 -16.93 4.60 43.57
C GLU A 447 -16.79 4.87 42.06
N PHE A 448 -15.57 4.76 41.56
CA PHE A 448 -15.32 4.55 40.13
C PHE A 448 -14.29 3.43 39.96
N TYR A 449 -14.27 2.83 38.78
CA TYR A 449 -13.60 1.58 38.49
C TYR A 449 -12.64 1.79 37.32
N LYS A 450 -11.34 1.68 37.58
CA LYS A 450 -10.32 1.71 36.54
C LYS A 450 -10.13 0.30 35.98
N GLN A 451 -10.45 0.13 34.72
CA GLN A 451 -10.35 -1.13 34.02
C GLN A 451 -8.92 -1.40 33.53
N PRO A 452 -8.56 -2.65 33.20
CA PRO A 452 -7.27 -2.97 32.57
C PRO A 452 -6.91 -2.05 31.40
N MET A 453 -7.88 -1.66 30.57
CA MET A 453 -7.69 -0.74 29.43
C MET A 453 -7.08 0.61 29.85
N PHE A 454 -7.44 1.14 31.03
CA PHE A 454 -6.86 2.38 31.57
C PHE A 454 -5.35 2.26 31.76
N TYR A 455 -4.90 1.12 32.30
CA TYR A 455 -3.49 0.87 32.55
C TYR A 455 -2.72 0.66 31.25
N ILE A 456 -3.30 -0.05 30.27
CA ILE A 456 -2.70 -0.22 28.95
C ILE A 456 -2.54 1.13 28.24
N MET A 457 -3.58 1.96 28.21
CA MET A 457 -3.49 3.34 27.68
C MET A 457 -2.37 4.14 28.35
N GLY A 458 -2.26 4.01 29.67
CA GLY A 458 -1.23 4.70 30.43
C GLY A 458 0.20 4.27 30.12
N HIS A 459 0.44 3.02 29.70
CA HIS A 459 1.77 2.60 29.25
C HIS A 459 2.28 3.41 28.05
N PHE A 460 1.38 4.01 27.27
CA PHE A 460 1.68 4.94 26.17
C PHE A 460 1.62 6.40 26.61
N SER A 461 0.45 6.87 27.05
CA SER A 461 0.21 8.30 27.28
C SER A 461 1.15 8.91 28.32
N LYS A 462 1.49 8.15 29.37
CA LYS A 462 2.31 8.62 30.50
C LYS A 462 3.78 8.75 30.13
N PHE A 463 4.27 7.90 29.22
CA PHE A 463 5.69 7.70 29.00
C PHE A 463 6.14 8.13 27.59
N VAL A 464 5.20 8.36 26.67
CA VAL A 464 5.47 8.84 25.30
C VAL A 464 4.85 10.24 25.15
N PRO A 465 5.50 11.29 25.67
CA PRO A 465 4.97 12.66 25.59
C PRO A 465 4.93 13.17 24.13
N THR A 466 4.07 14.14 23.87
CA THR A 466 3.98 14.83 22.56
C THR A 466 5.37 15.27 22.09
N GLY A 467 5.68 15.01 20.82
CA GLY A 467 6.98 15.31 20.22
C GLY A 467 8.02 14.19 20.33
N SER A 468 7.72 13.10 21.05
CA SER A 468 8.52 11.87 20.98
C SER A 468 8.59 11.35 19.55
N ARG A 469 9.66 10.64 19.20
CA ARG A 469 9.79 10.01 17.87
C ARG A 469 9.90 8.51 18.01
N ARG A 470 9.12 7.77 17.23
CA ARG A 470 9.26 6.31 17.13
C ARG A 470 10.61 5.99 16.52
N ILE A 471 11.34 5.05 17.11
CA ILE A 471 12.67 4.65 16.66
C ILE A 471 12.67 3.22 16.15
N GLU A 472 13.69 2.88 15.37
CA GLU A 472 13.91 1.50 14.98
C GLU A 472 14.24 0.65 16.20
N PHE A 473 13.64 -0.52 16.25
CA PHE A 473 13.88 -1.45 17.33
C PHE A 473 14.18 -2.79 16.68
N PRO A 474 15.43 -3.16 16.42
CA PRO A 474 15.73 -4.44 15.79
C PRO A 474 15.51 -5.64 16.73
N LYS A 475 15.06 -6.76 16.15
CA LYS A 475 14.96 -8.07 16.83
C LYS A 475 15.99 -9.04 16.27
N THR A 476 16.55 -9.89 17.12
CA THR A 476 17.43 -11.01 16.71
C THR A 476 16.72 -12.36 16.78
N LYS A 477 15.60 -12.43 17.51
CA LYS A 477 14.75 -13.59 17.66
C LYS A 477 13.28 -13.15 17.55
N THR A 478 12.50 -13.87 16.76
CA THR A 478 11.04 -13.69 16.71
C THR A 478 10.40 -14.44 17.87
N LEU A 479 9.53 -13.75 18.61
CA LEU A 479 8.67 -14.31 19.65
C LEU A 479 7.22 -14.19 19.16
N SER A 480 6.47 -15.29 19.21
CA SER A 480 5.03 -15.30 18.90
C SER A 480 4.24 -14.57 19.98
N ASN A 481 3.13 -13.91 19.63
CA ASN A 481 2.25 -13.18 20.58
C ASN A 481 2.96 -12.15 21.48
N PHE A 482 4.04 -11.57 20.97
CA PHE A 482 4.86 -10.63 21.70
C PHE A 482 5.06 -9.36 20.86
N HIS A 483 4.47 -8.25 21.30
CA HIS A 483 4.45 -6.98 20.58
C HIS A 483 5.40 -5.98 21.24
N ARG A 484 5.94 -5.05 20.45
CA ARG A 484 6.86 -4.04 20.96
C ARG A 484 6.94 -2.82 20.08
N THR A 485 7.31 -1.70 20.69
CA THR A 485 7.71 -0.49 20.00
C THR A 485 8.66 0.33 20.88
N ALA A 486 9.35 1.31 20.32
CA ALA A 486 10.30 2.13 21.06
C ALA A 486 10.33 3.57 20.55
N PHE A 487 10.72 4.49 21.44
CA PHE A 487 10.75 5.92 21.19
C PHE A 487 11.97 6.57 21.80
N VAL A 488 12.34 7.72 21.23
CA VAL A 488 13.14 8.74 21.92
C VAL A 488 12.24 9.93 22.26
N THR A 489 12.31 10.38 23.51
CA THR A 489 11.47 11.50 24.01
C THR A 489 12.16 12.85 23.77
N PRO A 490 11.42 13.99 23.85
CA PRO A 490 12.02 15.33 23.81
C PRO A 490 13.09 15.57 24.88
N ASP A 491 12.99 14.86 26.01
CA ASP A 491 13.96 14.89 27.10
C ASP A 491 15.14 13.93 26.89
N ASN A 492 15.31 13.39 25.66
CA ASN A 492 16.38 12.48 25.25
C ASN A 492 16.39 11.14 26.01
N GLN A 493 15.27 10.73 26.61
CA GLN A 493 15.12 9.39 27.18
C GLN A 493 14.75 8.39 26.08
N VAL A 494 15.12 7.11 26.27
CA VAL A 494 14.63 6.02 25.42
C VAL A 494 13.55 5.26 26.18
N VAL A 495 12.39 5.13 25.56
CA VAL A 495 11.23 4.43 26.12
C VAL A 495 10.93 3.24 25.21
N MET A 496 10.92 2.04 25.78
CA MET A 496 10.58 0.80 25.09
C MET A 496 9.31 0.24 25.71
N GLN A 497 8.39 -0.21 24.89
CA GLN A 497 7.17 -0.88 25.32
C GLN A 497 7.19 -2.30 24.81
N PHE A 498 6.81 -3.22 25.69
CA PHE A 498 6.73 -4.63 25.39
C PHE A 498 5.40 -5.15 25.91
N MET A 499 4.78 -6.04 25.13
CA MET A 499 3.55 -6.69 25.48
C MET A 499 3.69 -8.19 25.28
N ASN A 500 3.50 -8.94 26.35
CA ASN A 500 3.48 -10.39 26.36
C ASN A 500 2.04 -10.89 26.47
N ARG A 501 1.52 -11.48 25.39
CA ARG A 501 0.18 -12.11 25.36
C ARG A 501 0.25 -13.63 25.52
N ASP A 502 1.44 -14.19 25.74
CA ASP A 502 1.58 -15.61 26.01
C ASP A 502 1.12 -15.97 27.43
N ASN A 503 0.70 -17.22 27.59
CA ASN A 503 0.36 -17.85 28.88
C ASN A 503 1.58 -18.10 29.79
N SER A 504 2.79 -17.78 29.32
CA SER A 504 4.04 -18.00 30.05
C SER A 504 4.86 -16.72 30.14
N GLU A 505 5.69 -16.65 31.18
CA GLU A 505 6.70 -15.60 31.31
C GLU A 505 7.70 -15.65 30.15
N VAL A 506 8.07 -14.47 29.64
CA VAL A 506 9.05 -14.31 28.56
C VAL A 506 10.25 -13.52 29.07
N THR A 507 11.44 -14.10 28.95
CA THR A 507 12.70 -13.41 29.25
C THR A 507 13.31 -12.81 27.98
N VAL A 508 13.64 -11.52 28.00
CA VAL A 508 14.27 -10.82 26.88
C VAL A 508 15.52 -10.09 27.34
N SER A 509 16.56 -10.11 26.53
CA SER A 509 17.76 -9.29 26.73
C SER A 509 17.81 -8.18 25.68
N VAL A 510 18.15 -6.97 26.09
CA VAL A 510 18.16 -5.79 25.23
C VAL A 510 19.54 -5.19 25.21
N LYS A 511 20.10 -5.01 24.01
CA LYS A 511 21.38 -4.32 23.78
C LYS A 511 21.17 -2.83 23.60
N GLN A 512 21.90 -2.05 24.40
CA GLN A 512 21.93 -0.59 24.34
C GLN A 512 22.88 -0.08 23.24
N THR A 513 22.79 1.22 22.96
CA THR A 513 23.64 1.91 21.98
C THR A 513 25.13 1.85 22.34
N ASP A 514 25.47 1.77 23.63
CA ASP A 514 26.85 1.59 24.13
C ASP A 514 27.31 0.11 24.16
N SER A 515 26.54 -0.79 23.54
CA SER A 515 26.74 -2.25 23.49
C SER A 515 26.59 -3.01 24.81
N LYS A 516 26.25 -2.36 25.92
CA LYS A 516 25.87 -3.09 27.15
C LYS A 516 24.48 -3.71 27.01
N THR A 517 24.17 -4.72 27.83
CA THR A 517 22.85 -5.36 27.85
C THR A 517 22.17 -5.24 29.19
N PHE A 518 20.85 -5.34 29.21
CA PHE A 518 20.08 -5.63 30.41
C PHE A 518 19.04 -6.71 30.09
N THR A 519 18.64 -7.47 31.10
CA THR A 519 17.69 -8.56 30.96
C THR A 519 16.39 -8.26 31.70
N LEU A 520 15.27 -8.55 31.05
CA LEU A 520 13.92 -8.37 31.58
C LEU A 520 13.18 -9.70 31.62
N SER A 521 12.32 -9.84 32.62
CA SER A 521 11.33 -10.91 32.71
C SER A 521 9.95 -10.27 32.62
N LEU A 522 9.18 -10.68 31.61
CA LEU A 522 7.82 -10.21 31.34
C LEU A 522 6.84 -11.31 31.73
N PRO A 523 6.04 -11.12 32.80
CA PRO A 523 5.03 -12.10 33.20
C PRO A 523 4.09 -12.48 32.06
N ALA A 524 3.45 -13.64 32.17
CA ALA A 524 2.35 -14.02 31.27
C ALA A 524 1.27 -12.92 31.26
N HIS A 525 0.68 -12.64 30.10
CA HIS A 525 -0.38 -11.64 29.96
C HIS A 525 -0.03 -10.31 30.63
N SER A 526 1.02 -9.64 30.15
CA SER A 526 1.54 -8.41 30.75
C SER A 526 2.03 -7.39 29.72
N MET A 527 2.10 -6.14 30.16
CA MET A 527 2.75 -5.04 29.45
C MET A 527 3.83 -4.42 30.34
N GLN A 528 4.98 -4.10 29.73
CA GLN A 528 6.05 -3.38 30.39
C GLN A 528 6.45 -2.13 29.61
N THR A 529 6.58 -1.01 30.33
CA THR A 529 7.27 0.19 29.83
C THR A 529 8.64 0.27 30.49
N VAL A 530 9.66 0.34 29.67
CA VAL A 530 11.08 0.26 30.05
C VAL A 530 11.76 1.56 29.65
N ILE A 531 12.40 2.21 30.60
CA ILE A 531 12.92 3.58 30.43
C ILE A 531 14.41 3.59 30.71
N LEU A 532 15.17 4.12 29.75
CA LEU A 532 16.58 4.47 29.94
C LEU A 532 16.71 5.96 30.27
N PRO A 533 17.63 6.33 31.18
CA PRO A 533 17.87 7.73 31.50
C PRO A 533 18.37 8.49 30.27
N ALA A 534 18.19 9.82 30.29
CA ALA A 534 18.62 10.68 29.20
C ALA A 534 20.13 10.55 28.91
N SER A 535 20.49 10.54 27.63
CA SER A 535 21.88 10.46 27.17
C SER A 535 22.13 11.45 26.02
N THR A 536 23.34 11.99 25.93
CA THR A 536 23.74 12.85 24.79
C THR A 536 23.79 12.09 23.47
N SER A 537 23.87 10.76 23.52
CA SER A 537 23.82 9.88 22.35
C SER A 537 22.41 9.59 21.84
N THR A 538 21.37 9.96 22.60
CA THR A 538 19.96 9.66 22.31
C THR A 538 19.21 10.96 22.03
N THR A 539 19.51 11.59 20.89
CA THR A 539 18.89 12.87 20.51
C THR A 539 17.84 12.70 19.41
N ILE A 540 16.76 13.47 19.49
CA ILE A 540 15.83 13.60 18.37
C ILE A 540 16.55 14.29 17.22
N PHE A 541 16.65 13.62 16.07
CA PHE A 541 17.17 14.26 14.87
C PHE A 541 16.08 15.15 14.28
N LYS A 542 16.42 16.38 13.92
CA LYS A 542 15.56 17.16 13.01
C LYS A 542 15.64 16.50 11.65
N LEU A 543 14.53 15.93 11.17
CA LEU A 543 14.44 15.52 9.77
C LEU A 543 14.72 16.76 8.91
N GLN A 544 15.79 16.71 8.12
CA GLN A 544 15.79 17.45 6.87
C GLN A 544 14.79 16.73 5.97
N SER A 545 13.81 17.47 5.45
CA SER A 545 12.80 16.94 4.52
C SER A 545 13.50 16.12 3.44
N LYS A 546 13.22 14.81 3.40
CA LYS A 546 13.63 13.95 2.29
C LYS A 546 12.81 14.37 1.08
N GLN A 547 13.37 15.30 0.31
CA GLN A 547 13.02 15.45 -1.08
C GLN A 547 13.35 14.12 -1.77
N SER A 548 12.37 13.54 -2.45
CA SER A 548 12.46 12.25 -3.10
C SER A 548 13.54 12.24 -4.20
N ASP A 549 14.73 11.75 -3.90
CA ASP A 549 15.75 11.46 -4.91
C ASP A 549 15.53 10.02 -5.43
N ARG A 550 14.66 9.88 -6.44
CA ARG A 550 14.57 8.66 -7.25
C ARG A 550 15.75 8.62 -8.22
N GLY A 551 16.52 7.52 -8.17
CA GLY A 551 17.61 7.19 -9.11
C GLY A 551 19.01 7.49 -8.57
N LYS A 552 19.59 6.57 -7.78
CA LYS A 552 21.02 6.59 -7.44
C LYS A 552 21.75 5.38 -8.00
N VAL A 553 22.83 5.66 -8.74
CA VAL A 553 23.90 4.70 -9.00
C VAL A 553 24.75 4.61 -7.74
N THR A 554 24.69 3.48 -7.04
CA THR A 554 25.48 3.25 -5.82
C THR A 554 26.73 2.44 -6.16
N ARG A 555 27.92 2.95 -5.81
CA ARG A 555 29.19 2.19 -5.91
C ARG A 555 29.42 1.40 -4.62
N TYR A 556 29.40 0.08 -4.69
CA TYR A 556 29.70 -0.79 -3.56
C TYR A 556 31.22 -1.02 -3.44
N ASN A 557 31.75 -0.98 -2.21
CA ASN A 557 33.15 -1.32 -1.92
C ASN A 557 33.23 -2.76 -1.39
N TRP A 558 34.15 -3.54 -1.94
CA TRP A 558 34.40 -4.95 -1.64
C TRP A 558 34.67 -5.21 -0.15
N ARG A 559 34.00 -6.20 0.44
CA ARG A 559 34.25 -6.69 1.81
C ARG A 559 34.14 -8.22 1.83
N GLY A 560 34.96 -8.87 2.66
CA GLY A 560 35.03 -10.33 2.79
C GLY A 560 33.70 -10.97 3.23
N PRO A 561 33.57 -12.31 3.09
CA PRO A 561 32.26 -12.97 3.02
C PRO A 561 31.51 -12.93 4.36
N PRO A 562 30.28 -12.40 4.42
CA PRO A 562 29.40 -12.52 5.58
C PRO A 562 28.47 -13.74 5.48
N LYS A 563 27.82 -14.11 6.59
CA LYS A 563 26.86 -15.23 6.73
C LYS A 563 25.48 -14.96 6.10
N TYR A 564 25.44 -14.57 4.82
CA TYR A 564 24.18 -14.42 4.07
C TYR A 564 24.05 -15.50 3.01
N THR A 565 22.85 -15.62 2.44
CA THR A 565 22.62 -16.46 1.28
C THR A 565 23.54 -16.01 0.15
N THR A 566 24.42 -16.92 -0.26
CA THR A 566 25.45 -16.65 -1.27
C THR A 566 24.95 -17.14 -2.62
N LEU A 567 24.75 -16.20 -3.53
CA LEU A 567 24.46 -16.43 -4.93
C LEU A 567 25.78 -16.58 -5.69
N ARG A 568 25.91 -17.56 -6.58
CA ARG A 568 27.11 -17.72 -7.40
C ARG A 568 26.77 -17.43 -8.86
N CYS A 569 27.41 -16.42 -9.44
CA CYS A 569 27.36 -16.21 -10.89
C CYS A 569 28.49 -17.03 -11.54
N VAL A 570 28.22 -17.71 -12.65
CA VAL A 570 29.19 -18.60 -13.31
C VAL A 570 29.34 -18.19 -14.77
N THR A 571 30.58 -17.90 -15.19
CA THR A 571 30.96 -17.62 -16.58
C THR A 571 31.67 -18.80 -17.25
N ASP A 572 31.62 -19.99 -16.63
CA ASP A 572 32.23 -21.17 -17.23
C ASP A 572 31.65 -21.41 -18.63
N SER A 573 32.47 -21.96 -19.52
CA SER A 573 32.46 -21.99 -21.00
C SER A 573 31.16 -22.32 -21.78
N SER A 574 29.98 -22.36 -21.16
CA SER A 574 28.67 -22.55 -21.78
C SER A 574 27.80 -21.29 -21.65
N ALA A 575 27.99 -20.32 -22.54
CA ALA A 575 26.94 -19.35 -22.85
C ALA A 575 25.71 -20.10 -23.38
N TYR A 576 24.52 -19.63 -23.03
CA TYR A 576 23.28 -20.23 -23.50
C TYR A 576 22.75 -19.45 -24.71
N GLN A 577 21.49 -19.03 -24.71
CA GLN A 577 20.91 -18.33 -25.84
C GLN A 577 21.45 -16.89 -25.99
N THR A 578 21.49 -16.43 -27.23
CA THR A 578 21.82 -15.04 -27.58
C THR A 578 20.53 -14.20 -27.57
N VAL A 579 20.59 -13.04 -26.92
CA VAL A 579 19.48 -12.10 -26.81
C VAL A 579 19.26 -11.42 -28.16
N ILE A 580 18.06 -11.56 -28.69
CA ILE A 580 17.58 -10.94 -29.92
C ILE A 580 17.21 -9.46 -29.66
N GLY A 581 16.55 -9.20 -28.54
CA GLY A 581 16.18 -7.85 -28.09
C GLY A 581 14.92 -7.80 -27.24
N PHE A 582 14.49 -6.57 -26.93
CA PHE A 582 13.28 -6.26 -26.17
C PHE A 582 12.52 -5.12 -26.84
N GLY A 583 11.19 -5.12 -26.77
CA GLY A 583 10.39 -4.16 -27.53
C GLY A 583 8.90 -4.13 -27.18
N GLY A 584 8.12 -3.60 -28.12
CA GLY A 584 6.66 -3.57 -28.02
C GLY A 584 5.97 -3.49 -29.38
N GLY A 585 4.63 -3.58 -29.37
CA GLY A 585 3.80 -3.53 -30.56
C GLY A 585 3.51 -2.12 -31.07
N PHE A 586 3.63 -1.97 -32.39
CA PHE A 586 3.22 -0.80 -33.19
C PHE A 586 1.79 -1.01 -33.67
N THR A 587 0.85 -1.03 -32.72
CA THR A 587 -0.59 -1.14 -32.99
C THR A 587 -1.16 0.17 -33.51
N ASP A 588 -2.38 0.11 -34.06
CA ASP A 588 -3.05 1.32 -34.54
C ASP A 588 -3.36 2.25 -33.36
N SER A 589 -3.80 1.72 -32.22
CA SER A 589 -4.00 2.47 -30.98
C SER A 589 -2.74 3.24 -30.54
N ALA A 590 -1.57 2.61 -30.58
CA ALA A 590 -0.32 3.26 -30.19
C ALA A 590 -0.01 4.46 -31.10
N ALA A 591 -0.17 4.30 -32.42
CA ALA A 591 0.06 5.38 -33.36
C ALA A 591 -0.96 6.51 -33.21
N ILE A 592 -2.24 6.17 -33.10
CA ILE A 592 -3.33 7.14 -32.89
C ILE A 592 -3.05 7.97 -31.63
N ASN A 593 -2.74 7.32 -30.51
CA ASN A 593 -2.53 8.02 -29.25
C ASN A 593 -1.30 8.92 -29.28
N VAL A 594 -0.17 8.45 -29.85
CA VAL A 594 1.00 9.31 -30.02
C VAL A 594 0.63 10.56 -30.83
N TYR A 595 -0.11 10.42 -31.92
CA TYR A 595 -0.47 11.54 -32.78
C TYR A 595 -1.54 12.48 -32.21
N LYS A 596 -2.19 12.13 -31.08
CA LYS A 596 -3.02 13.07 -30.29
C LYS A 596 -2.18 14.11 -29.54
N LEU A 597 -0.91 13.80 -29.25
CA LEU A 597 -0.01 14.71 -28.53
C LEU A 597 0.50 15.86 -29.41
N SER A 598 0.99 16.94 -28.79
CA SER A 598 1.73 17.98 -29.52
C SER A 598 3.01 17.43 -30.17
N PRO A 599 3.52 18.01 -31.29
CA PRO A 599 4.70 17.49 -31.97
C PRO A 599 5.93 17.31 -31.06
N LYS A 600 6.11 18.20 -30.07
CA LYS A 600 7.19 18.10 -29.08
C LYS A 600 6.99 16.89 -28.15
N LEU A 601 5.76 16.66 -27.69
CA LEU A 601 5.44 15.53 -26.82
C LEU A 601 5.48 14.20 -27.57
N GLN A 602 5.12 14.19 -28.87
CA GLN A 602 5.35 13.04 -29.75
C GLN A 602 6.83 12.65 -29.77
N ASP A 603 7.73 13.62 -30.01
CA ASP A 603 9.17 13.37 -29.97
C ASP A 603 9.63 12.89 -28.59
N MET A 604 9.10 13.49 -27.51
CA MET A 604 9.45 13.07 -26.15
C MET A 604 9.04 11.63 -25.86
N VAL A 605 7.83 11.20 -26.23
CA VAL A 605 7.39 9.80 -26.02
C VAL A 605 8.24 8.83 -26.82
N ILE A 606 8.54 9.15 -28.08
CA ILE A 606 9.41 8.31 -28.92
C ILE A 606 10.83 8.24 -28.33
N ASP A 607 11.37 9.37 -27.85
CA ASP A 607 12.67 9.46 -27.19
C ASP A 607 12.73 8.54 -25.96
N GLN A 608 11.66 8.51 -25.15
CA GLN A 608 11.61 7.64 -23.96
C GLN A 608 11.81 6.16 -24.29
N TYR A 609 11.34 5.66 -25.44
CA TYR A 609 11.51 4.25 -25.81
C TYR A 609 12.79 3.95 -26.57
N PHE A 610 13.17 4.78 -27.53
CA PHE A 610 14.13 4.36 -28.58
C PHE A 610 15.47 5.10 -28.57
N SER A 611 15.60 6.22 -27.86
CA SER A 611 16.83 7.00 -27.87
C SER A 611 17.86 6.54 -26.83
N GLU A 612 19.07 7.10 -26.91
CA GLU A 612 20.13 6.89 -25.92
C GLU A 612 19.79 7.41 -24.52
N THR A 613 18.87 8.36 -24.40
CA THR A 613 18.36 8.85 -23.11
C THR A 613 17.14 8.06 -22.63
N GLY A 614 16.48 7.31 -23.52
CA GLY A 614 15.38 6.40 -23.23
C GLY A 614 15.81 4.94 -22.98
N LEU A 615 14.85 4.03 -23.13
CA LEU A 615 14.99 2.59 -22.86
C LEU A 615 15.78 1.82 -23.92
N GLN A 616 15.99 2.39 -25.11
CA GLN A 616 16.68 1.76 -26.24
C GLN A 616 16.06 0.43 -26.69
N TYR A 617 14.73 0.41 -26.90
CA TYR A 617 14.04 -0.73 -27.49
C TYR A 617 14.64 -1.12 -28.84
N THR A 618 14.76 -2.43 -29.08
CA THR A 618 15.43 -3.01 -30.26
C THR A 618 14.57 -4.03 -31.00
N LEU A 619 13.37 -4.31 -30.51
CA LEU A 619 12.34 -5.07 -31.22
C LEU A 619 11.10 -4.21 -31.45
N GLY A 620 10.40 -4.49 -32.55
CA GLY A 620 9.09 -3.91 -32.85
C GLY A 620 8.19 -4.94 -33.53
N ARG A 621 6.98 -5.12 -32.99
CA ARG A 621 5.96 -6.00 -33.59
C ARG A 621 4.96 -5.17 -34.39
N ILE A 622 4.68 -5.54 -35.64
CA ILE A 622 3.67 -4.88 -36.48
C ILE A 622 2.59 -5.90 -36.85
N PRO A 623 1.32 -5.68 -36.48
CA PRO A 623 0.23 -6.55 -36.95
C PRO A 623 0.01 -6.44 -38.46
N ILE A 624 -0.25 -7.57 -39.11
CA ILE A 624 -0.70 -7.61 -40.51
C ILE A 624 -2.23 -7.51 -40.53
N GLY A 625 -2.73 -6.33 -40.88
CA GLY A 625 -4.16 -6.00 -40.86
C GLY A 625 -4.62 -5.47 -39.50
N SER A 626 -5.94 -5.33 -39.37
CA SER A 626 -6.56 -4.87 -38.12
C SER A 626 -6.46 -5.90 -36.98
N THR A 627 -6.45 -5.40 -35.75
CA THR A 627 -6.48 -6.20 -34.52
C THR A 627 -7.61 -5.74 -33.61
N ASP A 628 -7.70 -6.30 -32.41
CA ASP A 628 -8.53 -5.73 -31.35
C ASP A 628 -8.16 -4.25 -31.10
N PHE A 629 -6.86 -3.90 -31.06
CA PHE A 629 -6.29 -2.54 -30.97
C PHE A 629 -6.30 -1.73 -32.29
N SER A 630 -7.38 -1.88 -33.06
CA SER A 630 -7.74 -1.03 -34.19
C SER A 630 -9.06 -0.29 -33.90
N THR A 631 -9.34 0.81 -34.61
CA THR A 631 -10.64 1.52 -34.48
C THR A 631 -11.78 0.86 -35.28
N SER A 632 -11.45 -0.05 -36.20
CA SER A 632 -12.38 -0.86 -36.96
C SER A 632 -11.70 -2.10 -37.55
N GLU A 633 -12.48 -3.08 -37.98
CA GLU A 633 -11.98 -4.19 -38.80
C GLU A 633 -11.58 -3.71 -40.21
N TYR A 634 -10.42 -4.13 -40.68
CA TYR A 634 -9.95 -3.97 -42.06
C TYR A 634 -8.94 -5.06 -42.43
N SER A 635 -8.81 -5.32 -43.73
CA SER A 635 -7.69 -6.04 -44.34
C SER A 635 -7.02 -5.16 -45.41
N TYR A 636 -5.92 -5.62 -45.98
CA TYR A 636 -5.25 -4.91 -47.08
C TYR A 636 -5.77 -5.34 -48.46
N ASN A 637 -6.74 -6.26 -48.56
CA ASN A 637 -7.28 -6.71 -49.85
C ASN A 637 -8.72 -7.25 -49.74
N ASP A 638 -9.71 -6.36 -49.66
CA ASP A 638 -11.13 -6.73 -49.47
C ASP A 638 -11.90 -7.02 -50.78
N VAL A 639 -11.25 -6.95 -51.95
CA VAL A 639 -11.88 -7.36 -53.22
C VAL A 639 -12.01 -8.89 -53.28
N VAL A 640 -13.25 -9.36 -53.33
CA VAL A 640 -13.59 -10.79 -53.34
C VAL A 640 -12.86 -11.53 -54.47
N ASP A 641 -12.27 -12.67 -54.14
CA ASP A 641 -11.58 -13.58 -55.07
C ASP A 641 -10.39 -12.95 -55.81
N ASP A 642 -9.79 -11.87 -55.29
CA ASP A 642 -8.53 -11.32 -55.81
C ASP A 642 -7.33 -12.18 -55.37
N PHE A 643 -7.24 -13.39 -55.91
CA PHE A 643 -6.16 -14.35 -55.67
C PHE A 643 -4.78 -13.83 -56.12
N THR A 644 -4.75 -12.82 -56.99
CA THR A 644 -3.54 -12.20 -57.54
C THR A 644 -3.04 -11.01 -56.73
N MET A 645 -3.84 -10.52 -55.77
CA MET A 645 -3.56 -9.32 -54.97
C MET A 645 -3.36 -8.06 -55.83
N GLU A 646 -4.18 -7.89 -56.87
CA GLU A 646 -4.15 -6.71 -57.75
C GLU A 646 -4.62 -5.44 -57.01
N HIS A 647 -5.55 -5.58 -56.07
CA HIS A 647 -6.14 -4.50 -55.29
C HIS A 647 -5.54 -4.38 -53.88
N PHE A 648 -4.42 -5.06 -53.62
CA PHE A 648 -3.73 -4.97 -52.33
C PHE A 648 -3.24 -3.54 -52.07
N SER A 649 -3.60 -2.99 -50.91
CA SER A 649 -3.12 -1.66 -50.48
C SER A 649 -2.96 -1.56 -48.96
N ILE A 650 -1.87 -0.92 -48.54
CA ILE A 650 -1.60 -0.50 -47.16
C ILE A 650 -1.95 0.98 -46.92
N ASP A 651 -2.74 1.60 -47.80
CA ASP A 651 -3.06 3.04 -47.70
C ASP A 651 -3.73 3.40 -46.37
N ILE A 652 -4.44 2.45 -45.75
CA ILE A 652 -5.02 2.63 -44.41
C ILE A 652 -3.94 2.88 -43.35
N ASP A 653 -2.79 2.21 -43.40
CA ASP A 653 -1.67 2.42 -42.47
C ASP A 653 -0.97 3.77 -42.68
N LYS A 654 -1.13 4.36 -43.87
CA LYS A 654 -0.64 5.71 -44.24
C LYS A 654 -1.65 6.80 -43.91
N SER A 655 -2.89 6.43 -43.62
CA SER A 655 -3.97 7.38 -43.44
C SER A 655 -3.69 8.31 -42.25
N PRO A 656 -4.16 9.57 -42.30
CA PRO A 656 -4.07 10.47 -41.16
C PRO A 656 -4.92 10.03 -39.97
N GLU A 657 -5.82 9.06 -40.17
CA GLU A 657 -6.66 8.47 -39.14
C GLU A 657 -5.86 7.52 -38.25
N LEU A 658 -4.96 6.69 -38.83
CA LEU A 658 -4.12 5.76 -38.07
C LEU A 658 -2.74 6.32 -37.75
N ASN A 659 -2.12 7.07 -38.67
CA ASN A 659 -0.72 7.52 -38.59
C ASN A 659 0.31 6.40 -38.27
N LYS A 660 -0.03 5.13 -38.51
CA LYS A 660 0.78 3.96 -38.14
C LYS A 660 2.14 3.97 -38.84
N LEU A 661 2.15 4.11 -40.16
CA LEU A 661 3.38 4.14 -40.92
C LEU A 661 4.21 5.43 -40.66
N PRO A 662 3.62 6.64 -40.62
CA PRO A 662 4.32 7.84 -40.16
C PRO A 662 4.96 7.69 -38.77
N PHE A 663 4.27 7.04 -37.82
CA PHE A 663 4.81 6.74 -36.49
C PHE A 663 6.04 5.85 -36.57
N ILE A 664 5.95 4.71 -37.28
CA ILE A 664 7.07 3.76 -37.46
C ILE A 664 8.28 4.45 -38.11
N GLN A 665 8.06 5.20 -39.19
CA GLN A 665 9.14 5.91 -39.89
C GLN A 665 9.83 6.94 -38.99
N ARG A 666 9.06 7.67 -38.16
CA ARG A 666 9.63 8.61 -37.19
C ARG A 666 10.50 7.91 -36.16
N VAL A 667 10.05 6.76 -35.63
CA VAL A 667 10.85 5.93 -34.72
C VAL A 667 12.15 5.46 -35.38
N LEU A 668 12.07 4.93 -36.60
CA LEU A 668 13.25 4.46 -37.35
C LEU A 668 14.26 5.58 -37.65
N ASN A 669 13.80 6.83 -37.79
CA ASN A 669 14.66 7.99 -37.99
C ASN A 669 15.29 8.52 -36.70
N MET A 670 14.71 8.22 -35.54
CA MET A 670 15.15 8.72 -34.23
C MET A 670 16.08 7.75 -33.48
N THR A 671 15.98 6.44 -33.76
CA THR A 671 16.78 5.44 -33.05
C THR A 671 18.26 5.48 -33.46
N SER A 672 19.16 5.36 -32.47
CA SER A 672 20.61 5.17 -32.73
C SER A 672 21.02 3.70 -32.85
N ARG A 673 20.13 2.77 -32.46
CA ARG A 673 20.33 1.32 -32.59
C ARG A 673 19.39 0.72 -33.64
N PRO A 674 19.84 -0.24 -34.47
CA PRO A 674 18.96 -0.94 -35.39
C PRO A 674 17.82 -1.64 -34.63
N ILE A 675 16.58 -1.45 -35.10
CA ILE A 675 15.39 -2.14 -34.58
C ILE A 675 15.08 -3.34 -35.49
N LYS A 676 14.95 -4.53 -34.91
CA LYS A 676 14.44 -5.71 -35.63
C LYS A 676 12.91 -5.66 -35.61
N MET A 677 12.31 -5.31 -36.74
CA MET A 677 10.86 -5.37 -36.91
C MET A 677 10.43 -6.78 -37.27
N PHE A 678 9.36 -7.28 -36.66
CA PHE A 678 8.69 -8.51 -37.10
C PHE A 678 7.20 -8.30 -37.26
N ALA A 679 6.62 -9.02 -38.22
CA ALA A 679 5.19 -8.94 -38.51
C ALA A 679 4.45 -10.14 -37.91
N SER A 680 3.23 -9.94 -37.41
CA SER A 680 2.39 -11.04 -36.92
C SER A 680 1.00 -10.96 -37.53
N SER A 681 0.50 -12.07 -38.05
CA SER A 681 -0.79 -12.14 -38.75
C SER A 681 -1.95 -12.35 -37.80
N TRP A 682 -2.99 -11.53 -37.93
CA TRP A 682 -4.22 -11.64 -37.11
C TRP A 682 -5.36 -12.35 -37.83
N ALA A 683 -5.90 -11.76 -38.90
CA ALA A 683 -6.90 -12.40 -39.74
C ALA A 683 -6.71 -12.03 -41.23
N PRO A 684 -6.99 -12.96 -42.15
CA PRO A 684 -6.95 -12.68 -43.58
C PRO A 684 -8.22 -11.91 -44.03
N PRO A 685 -8.24 -11.41 -45.29
CA PRO A 685 -9.46 -10.85 -45.89
C PRO A 685 -10.65 -11.82 -45.78
N THR A 686 -11.85 -11.28 -45.55
CA THR A 686 -13.07 -12.07 -45.27
C THR A 686 -13.43 -13.04 -46.40
N TRP A 687 -13.12 -12.70 -47.65
CA TRP A 687 -13.38 -13.57 -48.79
C TRP A 687 -12.51 -14.85 -48.78
N MET A 688 -11.42 -14.91 -48.01
CA MET A 688 -10.60 -16.10 -47.83
C MET A 688 -11.14 -17.06 -46.75
N THR A 689 -12.06 -16.60 -45.89
CA THR A 689 -12.52 -17.36 -44.73
C THR A 689 -13.86 -18.05 -44.98
N LYS A 690 -14.08 -19.23 -44.38
CA LYS A 690 -15.31 -20.03 -44.58
C LYS A 690 -16.55 -19.27 -44.08
N GLU A 691 -16.39 -18.54 -42.99
CA GLU A 691 -17.46 -17.84 -42.30
C GLU A 691 -17.70 -16.42 -42.84
N ASN A 692 -16.91 -15.96 -43.84
CA ASN A 692 -16.98 -14.62 -44.41
C ASN A 692 -16.91 -13.50 -43.34
N ARG A 693 -16.04 -13.70 -42.35
CA ARG A 693 -15.76 -12.81 -41.21
C ARG A 693 -14.32 -13.00 -40.76
N THR A 694 -13.83 -12.11 -39.90
CA THR A 694 -12.46 -12.15 -39.35
C THR A 694 -12.40 -12.74 -37.94
N ILE A 695 -13.51 -12.75 -37.20
CA ILE A 695 -13.62 -13.23 -35.81
C ILE A 695 -13.85 -14.75 -35.80
N ASP A 696 -13.06 -15.48 -35.02
CA ASP A 696 -13.15 -16.95 -34.85
C ASP A 696 -13.46 -17.65 -36.20
N CYS A 697 -12.61 -17.36 -37.19
CA CYS A 697 -12.79 -17.79 -38.57
C CYS A 697 -11.80 -18.90 -38.95
N THR A 698 -12.09 -19.62 -40.04
CA THR A 698 -11.21 -20.66 -40.60
C THR A 698 -10.99 -20.44 -42.09
N MET A 699 -9.86 -20.90 -42.63
CA MET A 699 -9.54 -20.77 -44.06
C MET A 699 -10.45 -21.64 -44.95
N LYS A 700 -10.79 -21.13 -46.14
CA LYS A 700 -11.38 -21.94 -47.23
C LYS A 700 -10.33 -22.87 -47.84
N GLY A 701 -10.76 -24.07 -48.24
CA GLY A 701 -9.88 -25.08 -48.84
C GLY A 701 -8.81 -25.60 -47.88
N SER A 702 -7.79 -26.26 -48.43
CA SER A 702 -6.67 -26.84 -47.68
C SER A 702 -5.33 -26.21 -48.08
N PRO A 703 -4.29 -26.26 -47.21
CA PRO A 703 -2.94 -25.83 -47.58
C PRO A 703 -2.48 -26.43 -48.92
N GLY A 704 -1.81 -25.63 -49.74
CA GLY A 704 -1.47 -25.94 -51.14
C GLY A 704 -2.53 -25.53 -52.17
N GLU A 705 -3.74 -25.17 -51.75
CA GLU A 705 -4.81 -24.68 -52.63
C GLU A 705 -4.83 -23.15 -52.76
N GLN A 706 -5.70 -22.63 -53.64
CA GLN A 706 -5.69 -21.23 -54.05
C GLN A 706 -5.85 -20.21 -52.91
N TYR A 707 -6.66 -20.49 -51.89
CA TYR A 707 -6.88 -19.56 -50.77
C TYR A 707 -5.67 -19.46 -49.85
N TRP A 708 -5.01 -20.59 -49.57
CA TRP A 708 -3.78 -20.63 -48.76
C TRP A 708 -2.58 -20.04 -49.51
N LYS A 709 -2.47 -20.27 -50.82
CA LYS A 709 -1.52 -19.58 -51.70
C LYS A 709 -1.73 -18.08 -51.71
N ALA A 710 -3.00 -17.64 -51.78
CA ALA A 710 -3.34 -16.23 -51.69
C ALA A 710 -2.97 -15.64 -50.33
N MET A 711 -3.17 -16.37 -49.23
CA MET A 711 -2.74 -15.94 -47.90
C MET A 711 -1.21 -15.74 -47.80
N ALA A 712 -0.41 -16.69 -48.33
CA ALA A 712 1.04 -16.50 -48.40
C ALA A 712 1.44 -15.30 -49.27
N LEU A 713 0.73 -15.09 -50.40
CA LEU A 713 0.94 -13.92 -51.26
C LEU A 713 0.57 -12.61 -50.57
N TYR A 714 -0.50 -12.60 -49.76
CA TYR A 714 -0.93 -11.46 -48.96
C TYR A 714 0.19 -11.01 -48.00
N TYR A 715 0.83 -11.95 -47.29
CA TYR A 715 2.01 -11.63 -46.46
C TYR A 715 3.18 -11.11 -47.31
N SER A 716 3.45 -11.73 -48.46
CA SER A 716 4.51 -11.26 -49.36
C SER A 716 4.26 -9.82 -49.83
N LYS A 717 3.01 -9.46 -50.15
CA LYS A 717 2.62 -8.12 -50.59
C LYS A 717 2.73 -7.10 -49.47
N PHE A 718 2.39 -7.48 -48.24
CA PHE A 718 2.61 -6.65 -47.05
C PHE A 718 4.10 -6.31 -46.86
N LEU A 719 4.97 -7.32 -46.90
CA LEU A 719 6.43 -7.13 -46.80
C LEU A 719 6.96 -6.22 -47.91
N ASP A 720 6.54 -6.44 -49.16
CA ASP A 720 6.92 -5.60 -50.31
C ASP A 720 6.45 -4.14 -50.12
N ALA A 721 5.22 -3.95 -49.64
CA ALA A 721 4.63 -2.63 -49.48
C ALA A 721 5.32 -1.82 -48.38
N TYR A 722 5.56 -2.43 -47.21
CA TYR A 722 6.28 -1.78 -46.11
C TYR A 722 7.76 -1.53 -46.45
N LYS A 723 8.39 -2.43 -47.20
CA LYS A 723 9.78 -2.23 -47.67
C LYS A 723 9.90 -1.01 -48.58
N LYS A 724 8.91 -0.76 -49.46
CA LYS A 724 8.88 0.47 -50.29
C LYS A 724 8.80 1.74 -49.46
N GLU A 725 8.22 1.64 -48.27
CA GLU A 725 8.10 2.72 -47.30
C GLU A 725 9.28 2.78 -46.31
N GLY A 726 10.35 2.03 -46.57
CA GLY A 726 11.57 2.03 -45.77
C GLY A 726 11.56 1.16 -44.51
N VAL A 727 10.50 0.37 -44.30
CA VAL A 727 10.39 -0.54 -43.14
C VAL A 727 10.77 -1.95 -43.59
N ASN A 728 11.88 -2.46 -43.06
CA ASN A 728 12.35 -3.82 -43.34
C ASN A 728 11.98 -4.76 -42.18
N PHE A 729 11.60 -5.99 -42.52
CA PHE A 729 11.27 -7.02 -41.53
C PHE A 729 12.39 -8.04 -41.39
N TRP A 730 12.73 -8.33 -40.14
CA TRP A 730 13.62 -9.40 -39.74
C TRP A 730 12.89 -10.75 -39.67
N ALA A 731 11.63 -10.74 -39.21
CA ALA A 731 10.83 -11.96 -39.08
C ALA A 731 9.34 -11.76 -39.39
N ILE A 732 8.63 -12.86 -39.58
CA ILE A 732 7.17 -12.94 -39.65
C ILE A 732 6.68 -14.14 -38.84
N THR A 733 5.54 -14.01 -38.14
CA THR A 733 4.87 -15.15 -37.52
C THR A 733 3.88 -15.79 -38.49
N ALA A 734 3.74 -17.11 -38.43
CA ALA A 734 2.84 -17.85 -39.33
C ALA A 734 1.37 -17.47 -39.11
N GLN A 735 0.95 -17.38 -37.85
CA GLN A 735 -0.39 -16.94 -37.45
C GLN A 735 -0.41 -16.66 -35.94
N ASN A 736 -1.01 -15.54 -35.51
CA ASN A 736 -1.24 -15.17 -34.11
C ASN A 736 -2.40 -16.00 -33.50
N GLU A 737 -2.16 -16.58 -32.33
CA GLU A 737 -3.12 -17.33 -31.49
C GLU A 737 -4.09 -18.27 -32.25
N PRO A 738 -3.57 -19.19 -33.09
CA PRO A 738 -4.38 -20.05 -33.92
C PRO A 738 -5.24 -21.07 -33.14
N ALA A 739 -4.91 -21.40 -31.89
CA ALA A 739 -5.64 -22.41 -31.12
C ALA A 739 -7.06 -21.98 -30.75
N LYS A 740 -8.05 -22.87 -30.89
CA LYS A 740 -9.42 -22.63 -30.41
C LYS A 740 -9.53 -22.90 -28.91
N HIS A 741 -9.98 -21.92 -28.13
CA HIS A 741 -10.14 -22.07 -26.68
C HIS A 741 -11.51 -22.65 -26.31
N ALA A 742 -11.53 -23.57 -25.34
CA ALA A 742 -12.76 -24.27 -24.91
C ALA A 742 -13.70 -23.43 -24.03
N LEU A 743 -13.20 -22.36 -23.40
CA LEU A 743 -13.91 -21.60 -22.35
C LEU A 743 -14.08 -20.11 -22.66
N VAL A 744 -13.41 -19.57 -23.69
CA VAL A 744 -13.47 -18.15 -24.06
C VAL A 744 -13.48 -18.06 -25.59
N THR A 745 -14.42 -17.30 -26.14
CA THR A 745 -14.45 -16.97 -27.58
C THR A 745 -14.09 -15.50 -27.73
N PRO A 746 -12.87 -15.18 -28.21
CA PRO A 746 -12.47 -13.82 -28.56
C PRO A 746 -13.52 -13.14 -29.43
N GLN A 747 -13.80 -11.87 -29.16
CA GLN A 747 -14.75 -11.05 -29.92
C GLN A 747 -14.04 -10.20 -30.98
N TRP A 748 -12.82 -10.56 -31.34
CA TRP A 748 -11.93 -9.82 -32.24
C TRP A 748 -11.33 -10.73 -33.31
N GLN A 749 -10.55 -10.16 -34.23
CA GLN A 749 -9.94 -10.83 -35.37
C GLN A 749 -9.15 -12.05 -34.90
N THR A 750 -9.49 -13.23 -35.39
CA THR A 750 -8.76 -14.46 -35.08
C THR A 750 -8.97 -15.49 -36.18
N LEU A 751 -7.86 -15.92 -36.79
CA LEU A 751 -7.85 -17.07 -37.68
C LEU A 751 -7.44 -18.34 -36.92
N ARG A 752 -8.33 -19.34 -36.92
CA ARG A 752 -8.07 -20.64 -36.31
C ARG A 752 -7.38 -21.58 -37.28
N LEU A 753 -6.25 -22.13 -36.85
CA LEU A 753 -5.51 -23.18 -37.56
C LEU A 753 -5.26 -24.36 -36.63
N THR A 754 -5.48 -25.57 -37.10
CA THR A 754 -4.91 -26.77 -36.48
C THR A 754 -3.38 -26.76 -36.63
N ALA A 755 -2.67 -27.53 -35.81
CA ALA A 755 -1.22 -27.61 -35.91
C ALA A 755 -0.78 -28.31 -37.23
N ASP A 756 -1.58 -29.26 -37.72
CA ASP A 756 -1.44 -29.83 -39.07
C ASP A 756 -1.56 -28.78 -40.17
N GLU A 757 -2.59 -27.92 -40.10
CA GLU A 757 -2.80 -26.85 -41.07
C GLU A 757 -1.68 -25.81 -41.05
N GLU A 758 -1.19 -25.42 -39.87
CA GLU A 758 -0.03 -24.51 -39.73
C GLU A 758 1.24 -25.14 -40.32
N ARG A 759 1.51 -26.42 -40.00
CA ARG A 759 2.62 -27.18 -40.60
C ARG A 759 2.53 -27.17 -42.12
N ASP A 760 1.37 -27.53 -42.66
CA ASP A 760 1.18 -27.72 -44.10
C ASP A 760 1.15 -26.37 -44.83
N PHE A 761 0.63 -25.31 -44.22
CA PHE A 761 0.71 -23.95 -44.76
C PHE A 761 2.15 -23.46 -44.90
N ILE A 762 2.97 -23.65 -43.86
CA ILE A 762 4.39 -23.31 -43.91
C ILE A 762 5.10 -24.17 -44.96
N LYS A 763 4.79 -25.47 -45.03
CA LYS A 763 5.41 -26.41 -45.98
C LYS A 763 5.11 -26.10 -47.44
N LEU A 764 3.84 -25.87 -47.75
CA LEU A 764 3.33 -25.88 -49.12
C LEU A 764 3.23 -24.49 -49.73
N ASP A 765 2.99 -23.45 -48.92
CA ASP A 765 2.68 -22.11 -49.40
C ASP A 765 3.63 -21.04 -48.85
N LEU A 766 3.64 -20.81 -47.53
CA LEU A 766 4.36 -19.70 -46.91
C LEU A 766 5.88 -19.86 -47.00
N GLY A 767 6.43 -20.97 -46.52
CA GLY A 767 7.88 -21.22 -46.48
C GLY A 767 8.55 -21.14 -47.85
N PRO A 768 8.05 -21.86 -48.89
CA PRO A 768 8.61 -21.78 -50.24
C PRO A 768 8.56 -20.36 -50.84
N LEU A 769 7.48 -19.61 -50.61
CA LEU A 769 7.34 -18.26 -51.14
C LEU A 769 8.29 -17.28 -50.44
N MET A 770 8.37 -17.33 -49.11
CA MET A 770 9.27 -16.48 -48.33
C MET A 770 10.74 -16.79 -48.60
N ALA A 771 11.13 -18.07 -48.67
CA ALA A 771 12.50 -18.44 -49.00
C ALA A 771 12.93 -17.96 -50.40
N LYS A 772 11.99 -17.89 -51.34
CA LYS A 772 12.24 -17.39 -52.70
C LYS A 772 12.38 -15.86 -52.74
N ASN A 773 11.49 -15.13 -52.08
CA ASN A 773 11.40 -13.67 -52.20
C ASN A 773 12.24 -12.93 -51.14
N TYR A 774 12.42 -13.55 -49.97
CA TYR A 774 13.03 -12.97 -48.77
C TYR A 774 13.92 -14.00 -48.06
N PRO A 775 15.06 -14.41 -48.66
CA PRO A 775 15.86 -15.53 -48.16
C PRO A 775 16.45 -15.33 -46.74
N GLU A 776 16.51 -14.09 -46.25
CA GLU A 776 17.00 -13.76 -44.91
C GLU A 776 15.89 -13.64 -43.85
N LEU A 777 14.61 -13.60 -44.27
CA LEU A 777 13.47 -13.46 -43.38
C LEU A 777 13.30 -14.71 -42.52
N LYS A 778 13.10 -14.52 -41.22
CA LYS A 778 12.83 -15.60 -40.28
C LYS A 778 11.33 -15.88 -40.20
N ILE A 779 10.94 -17.15 -40.19
CA ILE A 779 9.56 -17.56 -39.91
C ILE A 779 9.50 -18.05 -38.47
N ILE A 780 8.56 -17.49 -37.72
CA ILE A 780 8.22 -17.86 -36.35
C ILE A 780 6.91 -18.67 -36.41
N ALA A 781 6.92 -19.90 -35.93
CA ALA A 781 5.72 -20.75 -35.86
C ALA A 781 5.21 -20.84 -34.42
N GLY A 782 3.97 -21.32 -34.24
CA GLY A 782 3.40 -21.60 -32.93
C GLY A 782 3.21 -20.37 -32.04
N ASP A 783 2.99 -19.19 -32.65
CA ASP A 783 2.76 -17.88 -32.00
C ASP A 783 1.49 -17.88 -31.13
N ASP A 784 1.57 -18.56 -29.98
CA ASP A 784 0.44 -18.92 -29.12
C ASP A 784 0.90 -19.09 -27.66
N GLN A 785 0.05 -19.64 -26.80
CA GLN A 785 0.18 -19.66 -25.35
C GLN A 785 1.15 -20.74 -24.86
N LYS A 786 2.04 -20.38 -23.91
CA LYS A 786 3.02 -21.29 -23.27
C LYS A 786 2.46 -22.67 -22.90
N PRO A 787 1.24 -22.81 -22.34
CA PRO A 787 0.73 -24.13 -21.96
C PRO A 787 0.55 -25.11 -23.12
N GLY A 788 0.30 -24.61 -24.33
CA GLY A 788 -0.02 -25.40 -25.53
C GLY A 788 1.15 -25.64 -26.48
N ILE A 789 2.39 -25.33 -26.09
CA ILE A 789 3.59 -25.48 -26.96
C ILE A 789 3.67 -26.88 -27.59
N PHE A 790 3.51 -27.93 -26.79
CA PHE A 790 3.60 -29.31 -27.28
C PHE A 790 2.32 -29.84 -27.93
N ASP A 791 1.17 -29.22 -27.67
CA ASP A 791 -0.09 -29.53 -28.35
C ASP A 791 -0.09 -29.04 -29.81
N ARG A 792 0.94 -28.26 -30.20
CA ARG A 792 1.10 -27.64 -31.52
C ARG A 792 2.52 -27.82 -32.08
N ALA A 793 3.22 -28.88 -31.70
CA ALA A 793 4.62 -29.10 -32.09
C ALA A 793 4.78 -29.56 -33.56
N GLU A 794 3.70 -29.89 -34.26
CA GLU A 794 3.69 -30.49 -35.59
C GLU A 794 4.51 -29.71 -36.66
N PRO A 795 4.51 -28.36 -36.71
CA PRO A 795 5.39 -27.62 -37.62
C PRO A 795 6.88 -27.88 -37.36
N PHE A 796 7.25 -28.18 -36.12
CA PHE A 796 8.63 -28.43 -35.70
C PHE A 796 9.06 -29.89 -35.91
N GLU A 797 8.11 -30.82 -35.88
CA GLU A 797 8.33 -32.26 -36.05
C GLU A 797 8.51 -32.68 -37.52
N ASP A 798 7.87 -31.98 -38.48
CA ASP A 798 8.01 -32.30 -39.91
C ASP A 798 9.27 -31.66 -40.53
N PRO A 799 10.26 -32.46 -40.98
CA PRO A 799 11.51 -31.92 -41.55
C PRO A 799 11.30 -31.01 -42.77
N ASP A 800 10.25 -31.26 -43.56
CA ASP A 800 9.96 -30.44 -44.74
C ASP A 800 9.43 -29.05 -44.41
N THR A 801 8.75 -28.92 -43.27
CA THR A 801 8.29 -27.65 -42.73
C THR A 801 9.42 -26.98 -41.94
N ARG A 802 10.08 -27.76 -41.09
CA ARG A 802 11.08 -27.30 -40.12
C ARG A 802 12.23 -26.52 -40.75
N LYS A 803 12.64 -26.87 -41.96
CA LYS A 803 13.70 -26.16 -42.71
C LYS A 803 13.38 -24.68 -42.99
N PHE A 804 12.11 -24.27 -42.90
CA PHE A 804 11.67 -22.88 -43.06
C PHE A 804 11.53 -22.14 -41.73
N ILE A 805 11.39 -22.85 -40.61
CA ILE A 805 11.11 -22.26 -39.30
C ILE A 805 12.43 -21.92 -38.62
N SER A 806 12.48 -20.72 -38.05
CA SER A 806 13.62 -20.22 -37.27
C SER A 806 13.29 -19.99 -35.79
N GLY A 807 12.00 -19.74 -35.47
CA GLY A 807 11.58 -19.35 -34.13
C GLY A 807 10.26 -19.99 -33.68
N LEU A 808 10.07 -20.05 -32.36
CA LEU A 808 8.80 -20.28 -31.67
C LEU A 808 8.34 -18.96 -31.04
N GLY A 809 7.08 -18.57 -31.26
CA GLY A 809 6.44 -17.43 -30.57
C GLY A 809 5.68 -17.90 -29.34
N VAL A 810 5.71 -17.14 -28.23
CA VAL A 810 5.00 -17.52 -27.01
C VAL A 810 4.32 -16.34 -26.31
N HIS A 811 3.13 -16.57 -25.76
CA HIS A 811 2.31 -15.64 -24.98
C HIS A 811 2.00 -16.17 -23.56
N TRP A 812 1.48 -15.31 -22.67
CA TRP A 812 1.23 -15.64 -21.25
C TRP A 812 -0.25 -15.63 -20.78
N TYR A 813 -1.23 -15.33 -21.64
CA TYR A 813 -2.63 -15.08 -21.28
C TYR A 813 -3.37 -16.29 -20.68
N ARG A 814 -2.90 -17.52 -20.93
CA ARG A 814 -3.46 -18.77 -20.38
C ARG A 814 -2.75 -19.28 -19.13
N ASN A 815 -1.76 -18.55 -18.63
CA ASN A 815 -1.14 -18.86 -17.36
C ASN A 815 -2.08 -18.41 -16.23
N LEU A 816 -2.96 -19.31 -15.77
CA LEU A 816 -3.74 -19.15 -14.51
C LEU A 816 -2.82 -18.97 -13.27
N ASP A 817 -1.53 -19.07 -13.51
CA ASP A 817 -0.42 -19.02 -12.60
C ASP A 817 -0.18 -17.68 -11.90
N PHE A 818 -0.78 -16.57 -12.36
CA PHE A 818 -0.81 -15.34 -11.57
C PHE A 818 -1.60 -15.50 -10.27
N ILE A 819 -2.48 -16.50 -10.21
CA ILE A 819 -3.28 -16.86 -9.02
C ILE A 819 -2.63 -17.98 -8.20
N PHE A 820 -1.87 -18.89 -8.83
CA PHE A 820 -1.37 -20.14 -8.21
C PHE A 820 0.15 -20.36 -8.24
N GLY A 821 0.94 -19.39 -8.71
CA GLY A 821 2.41 -19.43 -8.62
C GLY A 821 3.15 -20.25 -9.69
N GLY A 822 2.49 -20.76 -10.73
CA GLY A 822 3.14 -21.41 -11.89
C GLY A 822 3.71 -20.44 -12.93
N GLY A 823 3.92 -20.89 -14.16
CA GLY A 823 4.27 -20.03 -15.32
C GLY A 823 4.60 -20.80 -16.60
N ASP A 824 4.56 -22.14 -16.54
CA ASP A 824 4.91 -23.06 -17.63
C ASP A 824 6.30 -22.84 -18.26
N PHE A 825 7.20 -22.14 -17.55
CA PHE A 825 8.55 -21.84 -18.03
C PHE A 825 9.38 -23.09 -18.36
N SER A 826 9.16 -24.21 -17.65
CA SER A 826 9.86 -25.46 -17.93
C SER A 826 9.57 -25.98 -19.35
N LYS A 827 8.40 -25.70 -19.92
CA LYS A 827 8.06 -26.10 -21.30
C LYS A 827 8.92 -25.39 -22.33
N LEU A 828 9.35 -24.15 -22.06
CA LEU A 828 10.28 -23.43 -22.93
C LEU A 828 11.64 -24.13 -22.97
N LYS A 829 12.11 -24.55 -21.79
CA LYS A 829 13.34 -25.34 -21.68
C LYS A 829 13.20 -26.70 -22.36
N ASP A 830 12.12 -27.43 -22.10
CA ASP A 830 11.86 -28.74 -22.72
C ASP A 830 11.81 -28.63 -24.25
N PHE A 831 11.17 -27.57 -24.76
CA PHE A 831 11.11 -27.30 -26.19
C PHE A 831 12.50 -27.01 -26.77
N HIS A 832 13.30 -26.17 -26.10
CA HIS A 832 14.67 -25.90 -26.52
C HIS A 832 15.54 -27.16 -26.51
N ASP A 833 15.42 -27.99 -25.47
CA ASP A 833 16.19 -29.25 -25.38
C ASP A 833 15.83 -30.20 -26.54
N GLN A 834 14.58 -30.17 -27.02
CA GLN A 834 14.13 -30.94 -28.19
C GLN A 834 14.50 -30.27 -29.54
N TYR A 835 14.51 -28.94 -29.60
CA TYR A 835 14.73 -28.14 -30.81
C TYR A 835 15.76 -27.01 -30.59
N PRO A 836 17.04 -27.35 -30.34
CA PRO A 836 18.03 -26.38 -29.86
C PRO A 836 18.44 -25.29 -30.88
N ASP A 837 18.16 -25.50 -32.17
CA ASP A 837 18.40 -24.53 -33.25
C ASP A 837 17.22 -23.55 -33.49
N ILE A 838 16.10 -23.71 -32.76
CA ILE A 838 14.97 -22.77 -32.78
C ILE A 838 15.11 -21.77 -31.63
N PHE A 839 15.06 -20.48 -31.96
CA PHE A 839 14.97 -19.46 -30.93
C PHE A 839 13.53 -19.37 -30.39
N ILE A 840 13.38 -18.98 -29.13
CA ILE A 840 12.07 -18.72 -28.54
C ILE A 840 11.92 -17.22 -28.32
N LEU A 841 10.77 -16.65 -28.67
CA LEU A 841 10.50 -15.22 -28.53
C LEU A 841 9.16 -15.00 -27.85
N GLY A 842 9.14 -14.23 -26.76
CA GLY A 842 7.90 -13.67 -26.23
C GLY A 842 7.37 -12.62 -27.21
N THR A 843 6.37 -12.98 -28.00
CA THR A 843 5.90 -12.21 -29.16
C THR A 843 4.78 -11.23 -28.81
N GLU A 844 4.04 -11.47 -27.74
CA GLU A 844 3.02 -10.57 -27.21
C GLU A 844 2.71 -10.91 -25.75
N ALA A 845 2.55 -9.88 -24.94
CA ALA A 845 2.07 -9.99 -23.57
C ALA A 845 1.53 -8.63 -23.11
N CYS A 846 0.49 -8.65 -22.27
CA CYS A 846 0.01 -7.46 -21.58
C CYS A 846 -0.64 -7.82 -20.24
N GLU A 847 -0.67 -6.84 -19.33
CA GLU A 847 -1.46 -6.90 -18.11
C GLU A 847 -2.79 -6.16 -18.27
N GLY A 848 -3.67 -6.34 -17.30
CA GLY A 848 -4.96 -5.66 -17.30
C GLY A 848 -6.02 -6.29 -18.22
N TYR A 849 -5.84 -7.54 -18.64
CA TYR A 849 -6.79 -8.26 -19.50
C TYR A 849 -7.84 -9.08 -18.69
N LEU A 850 -7.53 -9.43 -17.44
CA LEU A 850 -8.40 -10.22 -16.55
C LEU A 850 -9.19 -9.35 -15.56
N PRO A 851 -10.40 -9.76 -15.15
CA PRO A 851 -11.14 -9.08 -14.08
C PRO A 851 -10.43 -9.22 -12.73
N SER A 852 -10.67 -8.30 -11.79
CA SER A 852 -9.95 -8.22 -10.50
C SER A 852 -10.06 -9.47 -9.62
N LEU A 853 -11.10 -10.28 -9.81
CA LEU A 853 -11.27 -11.56 -9.11
C LEU A 853 -10.26 -12.62 -9.55
N LEU A 854 -9.76 -12.53 -10.79
CA LEU A 854 -8.91 -13.54 -11.43
C LEU A 854 -7.54 -12.98 -11.86
N GLY A 855 -7.26 -11.69 -11.65
CA GLY A 855 -6.02 -11.05 -12.07
C GLY A 855 -5.96 -9.61 -11.58
N THR A 856 -5.18 -8.77 -12.25
CA THR A 856 -4.91 -7.39 -11.80
C THR A 856 -6.01 -6.39 -12.19
N GLY A 857 -7.22 -6.82 -12.55
CA GLY A 857 -8.32 -5.94 -12.98
C GLY A 857 -8.22 -5.49 -14.44
N LYS A 858 -9.34 -5.14 -15.09
CA LYS A 858 -9.34 -4.77 -16.52
C LYS A 858 -8.89 -3.33 -16.76
N GLY A 859 -8.21 -3.08 -17.89
CA GLY A 859 -7.80 -1.75 -18.33
C GLY A 859 -6.60 -1.17 -17.57
N PRO A 860 -6.16 0.06 -17.88
CA PRO A 860 -5.01 0.69 -17.25
C PRO A 860 -5.15 0.93 -15.75
N SER A 861 -4.03 1.09 -15.04
CA SER A 861 -3.99 1.20 -13.57
C SER A 861 -3.32 2.49 -13.08
N LEU A 862 -3.66 3.62 -13.70
CA LEU A 862 -3.06 4.92 -13.34
C LEU A 862 -3.31 5.33 -11.88
N GLU A 863 -4.51 5.02 -11.38
CA GLU A 863 -4.99 5.45 -10.06
C GLU A 863 -4.72 4.43 -8.96
N ASP A 864 -4.21 3.25 -9.29
CA ASP A 864 -3.92 2.17 -8.33
C ASP A 864 -2.43 1.79 -8.40
N PRO A 865 -1.57 2.42 -7.58
CA PRO A 865 -0.12 2.22 -7.65
C PRO A 865 0.28 0.79 -7.29
N LYS A 866 -0.44 0.12 -6.38
CA LYS A 866 -0.17 -1.28 -6.03
C LYS A 866 -0.45 -2.21 -7.20
N LYS A 867 -1.57 -2.03 -7.89
CA LYS A 867 -1.90 -2.78 -9.09
C LYS A 867 -0.92 -2.47 -10.22
N ALA A 868 -0.56 -1.20 -10.43
CA ALA A 868 0.42 -0.79 -11.44
C ALA A 868 1.80 -1.42 -11.17
N TRP A 869 2.26 -1.41 -9.91
CA TRP A 869 3.50 -2.09 -9.51
C TRP A 869 3.38 -3.60 -9.61
N LYS A 870 2.24 -4.20 -9.24
CA LYS A 870 2.05 -5.64 -9.35
C LYS A 870 2.14 -6.11 -10.80
N ARG A 871 1.54 -5.36 -11.72
CA ARG A 871 1.65 -5.60 -13.17
C ARG A 871 3.10 -5.51 -13.63
N ALA A 872 3.84 -4.49 -13.17
CA ALA A 872 5.25 -4.35 -13.48
C ALA A 872 6.11 -5.50 -12.92
N GLU A 873 5.86 -5.95 -11.68
CA GLU A 873 6.52 -7.14 -11.13
C GLU A 873 6.21 -8.41 -11.92
N ASN A 874 4.98 -8.55 -12.42
CA ASN A 874 4.57 -9.67 -13.24
C ASN A 874 5.33 -9.68 -14.58
N TYR A 875 5.52 -8.52 -15.23
CA TYR A 875 6.42 -8.37 -16.39
C TYR A 875 7.85 -8.79 -16.02
N GLY A 876 8.38 -8.25 -14.91
CA GLY A 876 9.75 -8.54 -14.48
C GLY A 876 9.99 -10.03 -14.22
N ARG A 877 9.04 -10.70 -13.57
CA ARG A 877 9.07 -12.15 -13.32
C ARG A 877 9.04 -12.94 -14.62
N ASP A 878 8.08 -12.66 -15.50
CA ASP A 878 7.93 -13.41 -16.75
C ASP A 878 9.16 -13.25 -17.65
N ILE A 879 9.69 -12.03 -17.81
CA ILE A 879 10.89 -11.79 -18.61
C ILE A 879 12.10 -12.53 -18.01
N ILE A 880 12.30 -12.47 -16.68
CA ILE A 880 13.41 -13.18 -16.03
C ILE A 880 13.29 -14.69 -16.25
N GLU A 881 12.12 -15.25 -16.01
CA GLU A 881 11.91 -16.70 -16.06
C GLU A 881 11.91 -17.23 -17.49
N ASP A 882 11.37 -16.48 -18.47
CA ASP A 882 11.49 -16.80 -19.89
C ASP A 882 12.97 -16.83 -20.31
N MET A 883 13.78 -15.84 -19.88
CA MET A 883 15.23 -15.79 -20.17
C MET A 883 16.00 -16.92 -19.49
N ASN A 884 15.62 -17.29 -18.26
CA ASN A 884 16.21 -18.45 -17.58
C ASN A 884 15.86 -19.76 -18.29
N ASN A 885 14.78 -19.79 -19.08
CA ASN A 885 14.29 -20.95 -19.80
C ASN A 885 14.39 -20.78 -21.34
N MET A 886 15.50 -20.21 -21.82
CA MET A 886 15.91 -20.19 -23.23
C MET A 886 15.17 -19.22 -24.17
N ALA A 887 14.27 -18.37 -23.66
CA ALA A 887 13.75 -17.26 -24.47
C ALA A 887 14.86 -16.26 -24.83
N ALA A 888 14.83 -15.77 -26.06
CA ALA A 888 15.84 -14.89 -26.63
C ALA A 888 15.36 -13.42 -26.68
N GLY A 889 14.11 -13.13 -26.36
CA GLY A 889 13.57 -11.78 -26.39
C GLY A 889 12.15 -11.74 -25.87
N TRP A 890 11.62 -10.52 -25.70
CA TRP A 890 10.27 -10.31 -25.17
C TRP A 890 9.69 -8.98 -25.69
N THR A 891 8.43 -8.99 -26.11
CA THR A 891 7.72 -7.79 -26.57
C THR A 891 6.38 -7.60 -25.89
N ASP A 892 6.17 -6.37 -25.42
CA ASP A 892 4.89 -5.90 -24.90
C ASP A 892 3.86 -5.74 -26.03
N TRP A 893 2.57 -5.90 -25.72
CA TRP A 893 1.52 -5.81 -26.72
C TRP A 893 1.37 -4.40 -27.29
N ASN A 894 1.34 -3.37 -26.44
CA ASN A 894 1.08 -2.00 -26.88
C ASN A 894 2.12 -1.03 -26.32
N LEU A 895 2.90 -0.37 -27.20
CA LEU A 895 3.84 0.67 -26.76
C LEU A 895 3.14 1.80 -25.99
N VAL A 896 1.95 2.19 -26.43
CA VAL A 896 1.19 3.32 -25.86
C VAL A 896 -0.31 3.05 -25.98
N LEU A 897 -1.07 3.35 -24.93
CA LEU A 897 -2.54 3.38 -24.95
C LEU A 897 -3.05 4.71 -24.37
N ASP A 898 -4.35 4.96 -24.46
CA ASP A 898 -4.98 6.04 -23.70
C ASP A 898 -5.28 5.60 -22.25
N THR A 899 -5.76 6.52 -21.42
CA THR A 899 -6.09 6.25 -20.01
C THR A 899 -7.22 5.24 -19.82
N ASP A 900 -7.98 4.92 -20.88
CA ASP A 900 -9.03 3.89 -20.88
C ASP A 900 -8.54 2.53 -21.42
N GLY A 901 -7.31 2.47 -21.94
CA GLY A 901 -6.71 1.25 -22.51
C GLY A 901 -7.05 1.03 -23.98
N GLY A 902 -7.39 2.08 -24.72
CA GLY A 902 -7.75 2.07 -26.13
C GLY A 902 -6.94 3.06 -26.97
N PRO A 903 -7.48 3.52 -28.12
CA PRO A 903 -8.79 3.19 -28.67
C PRO A 903 -8.81 1.80 -29.31
N ASN A 904 -9.86 1.01 -29.09
CA ASN A 904 -10.00 -0.33 -29.67
C ASN A 904 -11.47 -0.65 -29.94
N TRP A 905 -11.80 -1.24 -31.10
CA TRP A 905 -13.18 -1.50 -31.53
C TRP A 905 -13.81 -2.66 -30.74
N ALA A 906 -12.97 -3.60 -30.30
CA ALA A 906 -13.39 -4.82 -29.61
C ALA A 906 -13.74 -4.60 -28.12
N LYS A 907 -13.51 -3.39 -27.59
CA LYS A 907 -13.63 -3.05 -26.16
C LYS A 907 -12.77 -3.94 -25.25
N ASN A 908 -11.63 -4.39 -25.79
CA ASN A 908 -10.60 -5.08 -25.03
C ASN A 908 -9.67 -4.04 -24.38
N MET A 909 -9.97 -3.65 -23.14
CA MET A 909 -9.17 -2.67 -22.40
C MET A 909 -8.06 -3.39 -21.64
N VAL A 910 -6.80 -3.05 -21.94
CA VAL A 910 -5.60 -3.58 -21.27
C VAL A 910 -4.68 -2.43 -20.86
N ASP A 911 -3.57 -2.75 -20.21
CA ASP A 911 -2.57 -1.78 -19.78
C ASP A 911 -1.40 -1.64 -20.77
N ALA A 912 -0.65 -0.52 -20.69
CA ALA A 912 0.55 -0.27 -21.51
C ALA A 912 1.63 0.50 -20.73
N PRO A 913 2.93 0.37 -21.04
CA PRO A 913 3.98 1.02 -20.26
C PRO A 913 3.90 2.56 -20.27
N ILE A 914 3.37 3.16 -21.33
CA ILE A 914 3.02 4.59 -21.39
C ILE A 914 1.54 4.76 -21.71
N LEU A 915 0.90 5.70 -21.01
CA LEU A 915 -0.49 6.10 -21.26
C LEU A 915 -0.58 7.56 -21.67
N ILE A 916 -1.52 7.90 -22.54
CA ILE A 916 -1.75 9.25 -23.05
C ILE A 916 -3.14 9.74 -22.63
N ASP A 917 -3.20 10.93 -22.04
CA ASP A 917 -4.47 11.62 -21.77
C ASP A 917 -4.73 12.70 -22.85
N GLU A 918 -5.83 12.51 -23.58
CA GLU A 918 -6.30 13.43 -24.61
C GLU A 918 -7.17 14.56 -24.04
N GLN A 919 -7.88 14.34 -22.93
CA GLN A 919 -8.85 15.29 -22.38
C GLN A 919 -8.20 16.59 -21.91
N ASN A 920 -6.90 16.55 -21.61
CA ASN A 920 -6.09 17.71 -21.21
C ASN A 920 -5.02 18.13 -22.23
N GLY A 921 -4.96 17.47 -23.40
CA GLY A 921 -4.17 17.88 -24.58
C GLY A 921 -2.66 18.07 -24.41
N ALA A 922 -2.00 17.57 -23.34
CA ALA A 922 -0.64 18.00 -23.01
C ALA A 922 0.27 17.04 -22.22
N GLU A 923 -0.11 15.79 -21.92
CA GLU A 923 0.78 14.91 -21.13
C GLU A 923 0.65 13.41 -21.40
N PHE A 924 1.69 12.67 -21.00
CA PHE A 924 1.75 11.22 -21.02
C PHE A 924 2.31 10.71 -19.70
N TYR A 925 1.84 9.56 -19.24
CA TYR A 925 2.24 8.94 -17.99
C TYR A 925 3.14 7.74 -18.24
N LYS A 926 4.29 7.69 -17.56
CA LYS A 926 5.17 6.51 -17.55
C LYS A 926 4.79 5.65 -16.35
N GLN A 927 4.30 4.45 -16.63
CA GLN A 927 3.90 3.50 -15.59
C GLN A 927 5.09 2.69 -15.06
N PRO A 928 4.95 2.01 -13.90
CA PRO A 928 5.97 1.09 -13.40
C PRO A 928 6.44 0.04 -14.43
N ILE A 929 5.55 -0.42 -15.32
CA ILE A 929 5.86 -1.33 -16.42
C ILE A 929 6.97 -0.76 -17.33
N PHE A 930 6.95 0.54 -17.63
CA PHE A 930 7.98 1.21 -18.42
C PHE A 930 9.36 1.07 -17.78
N TYR A 931 9.44 1.26 -16.47
CA TYR A 931 10.71 1.17 -15.75
C TYR A 931 11.22 -0.27 -15.67
N ILE A 932 10.33 -1.26 -15.42
CA ILE A 932 10.69 -2.68 -15.46
C ILE A 932 11.23 -3.09 -16.82
N MET A 933 10.55 -2.71 -17.92
CA MET A 933 11.06 -2.95 -19.27
C MET A 933 12.45 -2.34 -19.49
N GLY A 934 12.74 -1.20 -18.84
CA GLY A 934 14.05 -0.55 -18.86
C GLY A 934 15.17 -1.37 -18.25
N HIS A 935 14.91 -2.19 -17.22
CA HIS A 935 15.94 -3.06 -16.63
C HIS A 935 16.52 -4.08 -17.62
N PHE A 936 15.75 -4.42 -18.66
CA PHE A 936 16.13 -5.35 -19.72
C PHE A 936 16.60 -4.60 -20.97
N SER A 937 15.71 -3.86 -21.62
CA SER A 937 15.97 -3.20 -22.91
C SER A 937 17.19 -2.28 -22.90
N LYS A 938 17.41 -1.53 -21.79
CA LYS A 938 18.50 -0.56 -21.69
C LYS A 938 19.85 -1.23 -21.48
N PHE A 939 19.88 -2.22 -20.59
CA PHE A 939 21.12 -2.76 -20.03
C PHE A 939 21.53 -4.08 -20.68
N VAL A 940 20.62 -4.78 -21.35
CA VAL A 940 20.88 -6.04 -22.06
C VAL A 940 20.68 -5.79 -23.57
N PRO A 941 21.69 -5.22 -24.26
CA PRO A 941 21.59 -4.97 -25.69
C PRO A 941 21.50 -6.28 -26.49
N PRO A 942 21.03 -6.24 -27.75
CA PRO A 942 21.13 -7.38 -28.67
C PRO A 942 22.54 -7.96 -28.72
N ASP A 943 22.61 -9.26 -29.00
CA ASP A 943 23.83 -10.06 -29.04
C ASP A 943 24.48 -10.30 -27.65
N SER A 944 23.86 -9.82 -26.57
CA SER A 944 24.19 -10.28 -25.22
C SER A 944 23.92 -11.78 -25.10
N LYS A 945 24.75 -12.49 -24.34
CA LYS A 945 24.59 -13.93 -24.10
C LYS A 945 24.12 -14.16 -22.67
N ARG A 946 23.08 -14.97 -22.52
CA ARG A 946 22.58 -15.37 -21.20
C ARG A 946 23.56 -16.36 -20.58
N ILE A 947 23.96 -16.12 -19.34
CA ILE A 947 24.92 -16.97 -18.61
C ILE A 947 24.25 -17.71 -17.45
N GLU A 948 24.96 -18.63 -16.83
CA GLU A 948 24.39 -19.40 -15.72
C GLU A 948 24.31 -18.54 -14.44
N PHE A 949 23.12 -18.49 -13.84
CA PHE A 949 22.92 -17.91 -12.52
C PHE A 949 22.09 -18.85 -11.62
N PRO A 950 22.69 -19.92 -11.08
CA PRO A 950 21.96 -21.01 -10.42
C PRO A 950 21.17 -20.54 -9.21
N LYS A 951 19.94 -21.08 -9.04
CA LYS A 951 19.08 -20.93 -7.85
C LYS A 951 19.70 -21.58 -6.61
N THR A 952 20.54 -20.85 -5.86
CA THR A 952 21.21 -21.32 -4.63
C THR A 952 20.58 -20.82 -3.33
N GLU A 953 19.64 -19.89 -3.43
CA GLU A 953 18.91 -19.26 -2.34
C GLU A 953 17.62 -19.99 -1.99
N THR A 954 17.19 -19.82 -0.74
CA THR A 954 15.93 -20.31 -0.19
C THR A 954 14.90 -19.19 -0.08
N LEU A 955 15.01 -18.15 -0.91
CA LEU A 955 14.07 -17.03 -0.95
C LEU A 955 12.86 -17.43 -1.80
N ASP A 956 11.67 -17.04 -1.34
CA ASP A 956 10.40 -17.52 -1.89
C ASP A 956 10.07 -16.81 -3.22
N ASP A 957 9.70 -15.52 -3.22
CA ASP A 957 9.33 -14.74 -4.42
C ASP A 957 10.46 -13.80 -4.89
N PHE A 958 11.64 -14.39 -5.08
CA PHE A 958 12.86 -13.71 -5.54
C PHE A 958 13.35 -14.30 -6.88
N HIS A 959 13.54 -13.41 -7.86
CA HIS A 959 13.89 -13.78 -9.24
C HIS A 959 15.18 -13.10 -9.68
N ARG A 960 15.93 -13.75 -10.57
CA ARG A 960 17.14 -13.16 -11.15
C ARG A 960 17.53 -13.78 -12.48
N CYS A 961 18.29 -13.02 -13.27
CA CYS A 961 18.93 -13.48 -14.49
C CYS A 961 20.27 -12.75 -14.68
N ALA A 962 21.18 -13.30 -15.49
CA ALA A 962 22.46 -12.67 -15.78
C ALA A 962 22.87 -12.85 -17.25
N PHE A 963 23.57 -11.84 -17.78
CA PHE A 963 24.01 -11.76 -19.16
C PHE A 963 25.44 -11.26 -19.26
N VAL A 964 26.16 -11.68 -20.29
CA VAL A 964 27.38 -11.02 -20.77
C VAL A 964 27.02 -10.19 -22.00
N THR A 965 27.31 -8.90 -21.99
CA THR A 965 27.05 -7.99 -23.11
C THR A 965 28.13 -8.10 -24.18
N PRO A 966 27.89 -7.61 -25.42
CA PRO A 966 28.91 -7.55 -26.47
C PRO A 966 30.17 -6.73 -26.09
N ASP A 967 30.02 -5.81 -25.13
CA ASP A 967 31.12 -5.02 -24.57
C ASP A 967 31.83 -5.73 -23.40
N ASN A 968 31.58 -7.04 -23.23
CA ASN A 968 32.12 -7.93 -22.19
C ASN A 968 31.74 -7.52 -20.74
N GLN A 969 30.67 -6.75 -20.54
CA GLN A 969 30.14 -6.46 -19.20
C GLN A 969 29.25 -7.59 -18.72
N ILE A 970 29.21 -7.84 -17.41
CA ILE A 970 28.19 -8.71 -16.82
C ILE A 970 27.04 -7.84 -16.32
N VAL A 971 25.82 -8.14 -16.78
CA VAL A 971 24.59 -7.48 -16.34
C VAL A 971 23.75 -8.51 -15.59
N MET A 972 23.51 -8.25 -14.31
CA MET A 972 22.67 -9.08 -13.45
C MET A 972 21.39 -8.33 -13.09
N GLN A 973 20.26 -9.00 -13.23
CA GLN A 973 18.95 -8.49 -12.85
C GLN A 973 18.46 -9.25 -11.63
N PHE A 974 17.89 -8.53 -10.69
CA PHE A 974 17.34 -9.07 -9.46
C PHE A 974 15.97 -8.43 -9.23
N LEU A 975 14.98 -9.25 -8.95
CA LEU A 975 13.62 -8.82 -8.68
C LEU A 975 13.18 -9.45 -7.36
N ASN A 976 12.90 -8.58 -6.39
CA ASN A 976 12.32 -8.95 -5.10
C ASN A 976 10.83 -8.62 -5.12
N ARG A 977 9.97 -9.65 -5.18
CA ARG A 977 8.51 -9.49 -5.11
C ARG A 977 7.97 -9.78 -3.71
N ASP A 978 8.84 -10.14 -2.77
CA ASP A 978 8.48 -10.29 -1.37
C ASP A 978 8.15 -8.92 -0.76
N SER A 979 7.27 -8.94 0.25
CA SER A 979 6.91 -7.76 1.05
C SER A 979 7.97 -7.35 2.08
N SER A 980 9.15 -7.97 2.01
CA SER A 980 10.28 -7.69 2.90
C SER A 980 11.55 -7.43 2.11
N GLU A 981 12.45 -6.63 2.69
CA GLU A 981 13.77 -6.40 2.12
C GLU A 981 14.60 -7.69 2.10
N VAL A 982 15.23 -7.94 0.96
CA VAL A 982 16.10 -9.09 0.72
C VAL A 982 17.55 -8.63 0.67
N THR A 983 18.40 -9.24 1.50
CA THR A 983 19.85 -9.07 1.42
C THR A 983 20.51 -10.33 0.84
N VAL A 984 21.19 -10.19 -0.31
CA VAL A 984 21.92 -11.29 -0.97
C VAL A 984 23.40 -10.96 -1.09
N SER A 985 24.26 -11.96 -0.91
CA SER A 985 25.68 -11.84 -1.24
C SER A 985 25.93 -12.52 -2.57
N VAL A 986 26.45 -11.79 -3.56
CA VAL A 986 26.74 -12.29 -4.89
C VAL A 986 28.24 -12.57 -4.97
N LYS A 987 28.58 -13.83 -5.18
CA LYS A 987 29.91 -14.32 -5.49
C LYS A 987 30.12 -14.30 -7.00
N GLN A 988 31.14 -13.56 -7.41
CA GLN A 988 31.60 -13.46 -8.79
C GLN A 988 32.47 -14.64 -9.20
N THR A 989 32.84 -14.63 -10.47
CA THR A 989 33.65 -15.65 -11.16
C THR A 989 35.08 -15.70 -10.66
N ASP A 990 35.62 -14.56 -10.23
CA ASP A 990 36.96 -14.37 -9.65
C ASP A 990 36.99 -14.60 -8.12
N GLU A 991 35.95 -15.22 -7.57
CA GLU A 991 35.73 -15.47 -6.14
C GLU A 991 35.44 -14.22 -5.28
N ASN A 992 35.44 -13.01 -5.85
CA ASN A 992 35.08 -11.80 -5.11
C ASN A 992 33.58 -11.75 -4.79
N THR A 993 33.22 -11.23 -3.62
CA THR A 993 31.82 -11.11 -3.18
C THR A 993 31.41 -9.66 -2.99
N PHE A 994 30.19 -9.31 -3.41
CA PHE A 994 29.52 -8.07 -3.01
C PHE A 994 28.15 -8.38 -2.41
N THR A 995 27.64 -7.47 -1.58
CA THR A 995 26.30 -7.62 -0.96
C THR A 995 25.35 -6.62 -1.59
N LEU A 996 24.19 -7.10 -2.00
CA LEU A 996 23.06 -6.31 -2.46
C LEU A 996 21.97 -6.33 -1.40
N VAL A 997 21.31 -5.18 -1.26
CA VAL A 997 20.12 -5.01 -0.43
C VAL A 997 19.03 -4.55 -1.38
N LEU A 998 18.01 -5.38 -1.55
CA LEU A 998 16.86 -5.15 -2.40
C LEU A 998 15.65 -4.88 -1.52
N PRO A 999 15.09 -3.66 -1.50
CA PRO A 999 13.84 -3.37 -0.82
C PRO A 999 12.72 -4.34 -1.22
N ALA A 1000 11.67 -4.42 -0.39
CA ALA A 1000 10.42 -5.09 -0.79
C ALA A 1000 9.91 -4.53 -2.13
N HIS A 1001 9.28 -5.37 -2.95
CA HIS A 1001 8.66 -4.97 -4.22
C HIS A 1001 9.58 -4.13 -5.13
N SER A 1002 10.83 -4.58 -5.33
CA SER A 1002 11.85 -3.82 -6.04
C SER A 1002 12.63 -4.63 -7.07
N MET A 1003 13.12 -3.95 -8.10
CA MET A 1003 14.04 -4.52 -9.10
C MET A 1003 15.35 -3.74 -9.12
N GLN A 1004 16.48 -4.45 -9.22
CA GLN A 1004 17.80 -3.85 -9.34
C GLN A 1004 18.57 -4.47 -10.51
N THR A 1005 19.27 -3.62 -11.26
CA THR A 1005 20.26 -4.05 -12.26
C THR A 1005 21.66 -3.74 -11.74
N VAL A 1006 22.51 -4.75 -11.73
CA VAL A 1006 23.93 -4.63 -11.36
C VAL A 1006 24.78 -4.85 -12.61
N ILE A 1007 25.69 -3.92 -12.86
CA ILE A 1007 26.60 -3.97 -14.00
C ILE A 1007 28.02 -4.11 -13.45
N LEU A 1008 28.67 -5.22 -13.78
CA LEU A 1008 30.09 -5.41 -13.55
C LEU A 1008 30.85 -4.95 -14.80
N PRO A 1009 31.97 -4.21 -14.62
CA PRO A 1009 32.80 -3.79 -15.75
C PRO A 1009 33.43 -5.00 -16.43
N PRO A 1010 33.95 -4.83 -17.67
CA PRO A 1010 34.65 -5.89 -18.37
C PRO A 1010 35.88 -6.39 -17.62
N SER A 1011 36.16 -7.69 -17.68
CA SER A 1011 37.33 -8.33 -17.07
C SER A 1011 37.92 -9.41 -17.98
N ASP A 1012 39.13 -9.89 -17.66
CA ASP A 1012 39.79 -10.96 -18.42
C ASP A 1012 38.94 -12.27 -18.43
N ASP A 1013 38.16 -12.49 -17.37
CA ASP A 1013 37.26 -13.65 -17.23
C ASP A 1013 35.95 -13.52 -18.05
N THR A 1014 35.63 -12.32 -18.54
CA THR A 1014 34.50 -12.08 -19.46
C THR A 1014 34.94 -11.98 -20.92
N THR A 1015 36.24 -12.09 -21.19
CA THR A 1015 36.83 -11.83 -22.51
C THR A 1015 36.62 -12.98 -23.51
N VAL A 1016 36.01 -14.10 -23.08
CA VAL A 1016 35.70 -15.24 -23.96
C VAL A 1016 34.34 -15.86 -23.61
N LEU A 1017 33.27 -15.39 -24.27
CA LEU A 1017 32.06 -16.18 -24.54
C LEU A 1017 31.51 -15.93 -25.94
#